data_AF-A0A4Q2YKM3-F1
#
_entry.id   AF-A0A4Q2YKM3-F1
#
_cell.length_a   1.000
_cell.length_b   1.000
_cell.length_c   1.000
_cell.angle_alpha   90.00
_cell.angle_beta   90.00
_cell.angle_gamma   90.00
#
_symmetry.space_group_name_H-M   'P 1'
#
loop_
_entity.id
_entity.type
_entity.pdbx_description
1 polymer ?
#
loop_
_entity_poly.entity_id
_entity_poly.type
_entity_poly.pdbx_seq_one_letter_code
_entity_poly.pdbx_strand_id
1 'polypeptide(L)'
;MKPIVRLLPVVLSTFWAAPFLHAQSIDPTSPPSQGISVTAGDWKSADGTTVKLPAATLEITTPEIRKLEKTGDIPVNYLPRFESFDMWPVDKGSPGPLNLSPARSDHGNTQILGGLYRQLVPGSLNLQPEDGSKTFKEGEDFKLHPTWPQVTNIGDRLGKPGSGKLKASYGVATQRLDLLQLKDGELTIKPGKSHLVCPVLPEPDAGATAIAGIYVAPWQTDGKHVISKEDILPIRAFTPAAPVHPEGIAKSAAKLRNGEPVRIAFMGDSVTLGAEATAWTLNLWTEKNLTYASRVVTGLRKTFPSAKIEPIQAVQGGTTSKVAPQFFDEKVAPQKPDLLLIAFGLNDANSTIGGKPRVSVEEYKEGLRGVIGKARAAGTEVMLVTPMQPSPFLKSGIAARILDYRDAMLALAGEEKVACADVYADWLHQADRGIPPFSQLHNWINHPGNQGHGVYADTILRFFTPGGAAKKETSAVPPATGLPQPDAESPLWRTKPRELPAAEDIAAKARPNANLYGLYSWWNEYKARRAALKEVGWKSIRLGGPLTDEAMTALAQDGVEVLYTFGAPRFDHAKDAGKEDEFVARYVAAFTEKLRRYGPGGSFFKEHAEVPNRPILHWEICNEPNFQYLVPPDGRPNKELEAFRENIYAKLLIAVHRAAKLVSGQIRIVGFSTGGVSAGDLRFIRNVHAADAGVARAYDILATHPYVDPSPPEGFSIQKWGDYSISTNLATIRKSLALHQRGDAPVWYTEMGWEIPQEEGGRFPGKRAGSVPSDLQAAYIVRNYALAMRLGVERVHVMFIHDSDQYNGGLFSRSGTWRPSAHAVKTMISLLPEPKFLDAISEGENDNYAYRFAPSPSANGTPVIMAWNIKGPATARIPFPYPQAVVTDMLGGKSTVAPEGGFLTLPVGPLPVYIAGPAL
;
A
#
# COMPACT_ATOMS: atom_id res chain seq x y z
N MET A 1 19.14 39.23 33.92
CA MET A 1 17.79 39.17 33.29
C MET A 1 17.11 37.91 33.78
N LYS A 2 15.96 38.05 34.46
CA LYS A 2 15.21 36.93 35.07
C LYS A 2 14.62 36.00 33.99
N PRO A 3 14.61 34.67 34.15
CA PRO A 3 14.00 33.79 33.17
C PRO A 3 12.48 33.83 33.33
N ILE A 4 11.78 34.26 32.28
CA ILE A 4 10.33 34.17 32.15
C ILE A 4 10.01 32.70 31.83
N VAL A 5 9.93 31.89 32.89
CA VAL A 5 9.24 30.61 32.93
C VAL A 5 7.83 30.92 33.43
N ARG A 6 6.83 30.80 32.55
CA ARG A 6 5.38 30.61 32.80
C ARG A 6 4.58 31.28 31.68
N LEU A 7 4.16 30.49 30.70
CA LEU A 7 2.95 30.68 29.90
C LEU A 7 2.64 29.37 29.17
N LEU A 8 2.37 28.33 29.97
CA LEU A 8 1.78 27.07 29.51
C LEU A 8 0.71 26.45 30.44
N PRO A 9 0.14 27.09 31.51
CA PRO A 9 -0.87 26.41 32.32
C PRO A 9 -2.34 26.81 32.04
N VAL A 10 -2.71 27.29 30.85
CA VAL A 10 -4.09 27.80 30.61
C VAL A 10 -4.97 26.88 29.75
N VAL A 11 -4.46 25.84 29.10
CA VAL A 11 -5.30 24.96 28.25
C VAL A 11 -5.47 23.52 28.81
N LEU A 12 -4.84 23.19 29.94
CA LEU A 12 -4.92 21.84 30.53
C LEU A 12 -5.63 21.76 31.90
N SER A 13 -6.12 22.88 32.45
CA SER A 13 -6.56 22.96 33.86
C SER A 13 -8.08 23.02 34.11
N THR A 14 -8.96 22.93 33.10
CA THR A 14 -10.42 23.08 33.32
C THR A 14 -11.25 21.79 33.30
N PHE A 15 -10.67 20.59 33.31
CA PHE A 15 -11.44 19.35 33.52
C PHE A 15 -10.89 18.33 34.51
N TRP A 16 -9.80 18.62 35.23
CA TRP A 16 -9.21 17.69 36.19
C TRP A 16 -8.93 18.38 37.53
N ALA A 17 -9.97 18.53 38.34
CA ALA A 17 -9.81 18.89 39.75
C ALA A 17 -10.95 18.27 40.60
N ALA A 18 -10.76 17.01 41.01
CA ALA A 18 -11.30 16.48 42.26
C ALA A 18 -10.30 15.45 42.83
N PRO A 19 -10.10 15.40 44.17
CA PRO A 19 -8.92 14.84 44.79
C PRO A 19 -9.11 13.35 45.11
N PHE A 20 -8.36 12.47 44.43
CA PHE A 20 -8.08 11.13 44.94
C PHE A 20 -6.62 11.06 45.37
N LEU A 21 -6.42 11.05 46.69
CA LEU A 21 -5.20 10.64 47.35
C LEU A 21 -4.79 9.24 46.82
N HIS A 22 -3.56 9.15 46.30
CA HIS A 22 -2.88 7.94 45.78
C HIS A 22 -3.45 7.30 44.50
N ALA A 23 -3.84 8.11 43.51
CA ALA A 23 -4.13 7.61 42.17
C ALA A 23 -2.84 7.11 41.48
N GLN A 24 -2.91 5.92 40.91
CA GLN A 24 -1.88 5.26 40.14
C GLN A 24 -1.25 6.19 39.10
N SER A 25 0.06 6.15 38.96
CA SER A 25 0.77 7.10 38.11
C SER A 25 1.87 6.44 37.29
N ILE A 26 1.97 6.88 36.04
CA ILE A 26 3.12 6.75 35.16
C ILE A 26 3.73 8.15 35.14
N ASP A 27 4.86 8.33 35.79
CA ASP A 27 5.54 9.63 35.91
C ASP A 27 6.94 9.54 35.31
N PRO A 28 7.58 10.67 34.95
CA PRO A 28 9.01 10.69 34.73
C PRO A 28 9.77 10.23 35.97
N THR A 29 10.98 9.72 35.76
CA THR A 29 11.91 9.48 36.87
C THR A 29 12.17 10.75 37.69
N SER A 30 12.55 10.58 38.97
CA SER A 30 12.96 11.68 39.85
C SER A 30 14.38 11.41 40.38
N PRO A 31 15.39 12.21 40.00
CA PRO A 31 15.31 13.39 39.12
C PRO A 31 14.96 13.03 37.66
N PRO A 32 14.36 13.95 36.88
CA PRO A 32 14.01 13.71 35.48
C PRO A 32 15.21 13.25 34.64
N SER A 33 15.07 12.08 34.04
CA SER A 33 16.00 11.51 33.07
C SER A 33 15.23 11.02 31.85
N GLN A 34 15.79 10.06 31.12
CA GLN A 34 15.11 9.43 30.01
C GLN A 34 14.38 8.16 30.40
N GLY A 35 13.79 8.15 31.60
CA GLY A 35 13.02 7.03 32.10
C GLY A 35 11.66 7.47 32.59
N ILE A 36 10.81 6.46 32.78
CA ILE A 36 9.51 6.58 33.45
C ILE A 36 9.46 5.63 34.64
N SER A 37 8.71 6.03 35.66
CA SER A 37 8.39 5.23 36.84
C SER A 37 6.89 4.95 36.85
N VAL A 38 6.54 3.67 37.01
CA VAL A 38 5.17 3.19 37.10
C VAL A 38 4.92 2.72 38.53
N THR A 39 3.86 3.25 39.15
CA THR A 39 3.39 2.80 40.47
C THR A 39 2.45 1.61 40.30
N ALA A 40 2.63 0.55 41.12
CA ALA A 40 1.77 -0.63 41.05
C ALA A 40 0.29 -0.30 41.34
N GLY A 41 -0.65 -0.93 40.61
CA GLY A 41 -2.09 -0.72 40.83
C GLY A 41 -3.01 -1.25 39.72
N ASP A 42 -4.31 -0.94 39.83
CA ASP A 42 -5.37 -1.35 38.89
C ASP A 42 -5.57 -0.38 37.72
N TRP A 43 -5.02 -0.69 36.55
CA TRP A 43 -5.21 0.09 35.34
C TRP A 43 -6.46 -0.30 34.57
N LYS A 44 -7.24 0.68 34.13
CA LYS A 44 -8.39 0.44 33.24
C LYS A 44 -7.98 0.65 31.78
N SER A 45 -7.92 -0.43 31.00
CA SER A 45 -7.57 -0.38 29.58
C SER A 45 -8.67 0.24 28.72
N ALA A 46 -8.34 0.56 27.47
CA ALA A 46 -9.23 1.25 26.55
C ALA A 46 -10.49 0.45 26.16
N ASP A 47 -10.44 -0.88 26.27
CA ASP A 47 -11.58 -1.79 26.08
C ASP A 47 -12.48 -1.89 27.34
N GLY A 48 -12.12 -1.21 28.43
CA GLY A 48 -12.83 -1.22 29.70
C GLY A 48 -12.39 -2.30 30.68
N THR A 49 -11.46 -3.20 30.29
CA THR A 49 -10.90 -4.24 31.15
C THR A 49 -10.02 -3.61 32.25
N THR A 50 -9.94 -4.25 33.42
CA THR A 50 -9.01 -3.84 34.49
C THR A 50 -7.83 -4.81 34.55
N VAL A 51 -6.61 -4.29 34.46
CA VAL A 51 -5.35 -5.04 34.54
C VAL A 51 -4.50 -4.53 35.71
N LYS A 52 -3.71 -5.41 36.33
CA LYS A 52 -2.78 -5.04 37.41
C LYS A 52 -1.44 -4.61 36.81
N LEU A 53 -1.03 -3.37 37.02
CA LEU A 53 0.31 -2.90 36.70
C LEU A 53 1.28 -3.25 37.84
N PRO A 54 2.46 -3.83 37.56
CA PRO A 54 3.54 -3.92 38.52
C PRO A 54 4.20 -2.55 38.72
N ALA A 55 4.91 -2.39 39.84
CA ALA A 55 5.82 -1.25 39.99
C ALA A 55 7.05 -1.48 39.12
N ALA A 56 7.44 -0.49 38.31
CA ALA A 56 8.56 -0.61 37.40
C ALA A 56 9.23 0.75 37.15
N THR A 57 10.53 0.74 36.85
CA THR A 57 11.23 1.88 36.25
C THR A 57 11.79 1.43 34.92
N LEU A 58 11.46 2.14 33.86
CA LEU A 58 11.78 1.78 32.48
C LEU A 58 12.55 2.90 31.83
N GLU A 59 13.67 2.56 31.19
CA GLU A 59 14.47 3.50 30.42
C GLU A 59 13.96 3.58 28.98
N ILE A 60 14.01 4.78 28.42
CA ILE A 60 13.61 5.12 27.06
C ILE A 60 14.86 5.58 26.32
N THR A 61 15.03 5.12 25.09
CA THR A 61 16.22 5.50 24.33
C THR A 61 16.14 6.94 23.84
N THR A 62 17.29 7.61 23.74
CA THR A 62 17.41 8.95 23.15
C THR A 62 16.78 9.03 21.76
N PRO A 63 16.32 10.23 21.35
CA PRO A 63 16.00 10.46 19.95
C PRO A 63 17.20 10.18 19.06
N GLU A 64 16.96 9.56 17.89
CA GLU A 64 17.99 9.36 16.87
C GLU A 64 18.45 10.73 16.35
N ILE A 65 19.77 10.95 16.31
CA ILE A 65 20.38 12.12 15.67
C ILE A 65 20.80 11.76 14.24
N ARG A 66 20.22 12.43 13.25
CA ARG A 66 20.56 12.28 11.84
C ARG A 66 21.43 13.44 11.37
N LYS A 67 22.43 13.14 10.55
CA LYS A 67 23.19 14.17 9.83
C LYS A 67 22.49 14.45 8.51
N LEU A 68 22.13 15.71 8.29
CA LEU A 68 21.52 16.19 7.06
C LEU A 68 22.43 17.19 6.36
N GLU A 69 22.30 17.24 5.04
CA GLU A 69 22.90 18.28 4.21
C GLU A 69 21.80 18.98 3.40
N LYS A 70 21.97 20.28 3.17
CA LYS A 70 21.09 21.07 2.31
C LYS A 70 21.89 22.08 1.51
N THR A 71 21.65 22.11 0.21
CA THR A 71 22.08 23.23 -0.65
C THR A 71 20.92 24.17 -0.88
N GLY A 72 21.17 25.48 -0.83
CA GLY A 72 20.16 26.50 -1.11
C GLY A 72 20.77 27.81 -1.54
N ASP A 73 19.95 28.73 -2.04
CA ASP A 73 20.39 30.07 -2.42
C ASP A 73 20.89 30.85 -1.20
N ILE A 74 21.82 31.79 -1.43
CA ILE A 74 22.21 32.76 -0.43
C ILE A 74 20.95 33.50 0.05
N PRO A 75 20.63 33.45 1.36
CA PRO A 75 19.37 33.97 1.87
C PRO A 75 19.38 35.49 1.96
N VAL A 76 18.20 36.05 2.20
CA VAL A 76 18.05 37.49 2.51
C VAL A 76 18.79 37.90 3.77
N ASN A 77 19.15 39.19 3.83
CA ASN A 77 19.62 39.79 5.08
C ASN A 77 18.54 39.73 6.15
N TYR A 78 18.97 39.52 7.39
CA TYR A 78 18.11 39.63 8.56
C TYR A 78 17.44 41.00 8.63
N LEU A 79 16.13 41.03 8.88
CA LEU A 79 15.35 42.24 9.07
C LEU A 79 14.69 42.23 10.45
N PRO A 80 14.70 43.34 11.22
CA PRO A 80 14.07 43.38 12.54
C PRO A 80 12.60 42.96 12.57
N ARG A 81 11.83 43.22 11.49
CA ARG A 81 10.42 42.79 11.39
C ARG A 81 10.22 41.28 11.45
N PHE A 82 11.26 40.48 11.19
CA PHE A 82 11.19 39.03 11.23
C PHE A 82 10.87 38.51 12.64
N GLU A 83 11.21 39.25 13.69
CA GLU A 83 10.89 38.89 15.09
C GLU A 83 9.39 38.97 15.41
N SER A 84 8.57 39.54 14.52
CA SER A 84 7.11 39.51 14.64
C SER A 84 6.48 38.21 14.13
N PHE A 85 7.26 37.24 13.66
CA PHE A 85 6.77 35.99 13.11
C PHE A 85 7.34 34.80 13.86
N ASP A 86 6.53 33.74 14.00
CA ASP A 86 6.99 32.47 14.57
C ASP A 86 8.08 31.83 13.71
N MET A 87 7.85 31.74 12.40
CA MET A 87 8.87 31.44 11.39
C MET A 87 9.10 32.69 10.55
N TRP A 88 10.36 32.97 10.22
CA TRP A 88 10.69 34.13 9.38
C TRP A 88 10.03 34.00 8.00
N PRO A 89 9.34 35.07 7.53
CA PRO A 89 8.52 35.01 6.32
C PRO A 89 9.37 35.02 5.06
N VAL A 90 8.77 34.54 3.96
CA VAL A 90 9.32 34.66 2.61
C VAL A 90 8.50 35.69 1.84
N ASP A 91 9.11 36.80 1.45
CA ASP A 91 8.43 37.79 0.61
C ASP A 91 8.38 37.34 -0.85
N LYS A 92 7.37 37.80 -1.59
CA LYS A 92 7.20 37.47 -3.00
C LYS A 92 8.41 37.95 -3.83
N GLY A 93 8.99 37.06 -4.62
CA GLY A 93 10.14 37.36 -5.49
C GLY A 93 11.49 37.41 -4.76
N SER A 94 11.52 37.07 -3.48
CA SER A 94 12.73 37.02 -2.65
C SER A 94 13.23 35.58 -2.49
N PRO A 95 14.56 35.34 -2.39
CA PRO A 95 15.08 34.02 -2.00
C PRO A 95 14.70 33.63 -0.56
N GLY A 96 14.25 34.60 0.26
CA GLY A 96 13.82 34.38 1.64
C GLY A 96 14.94 33.88 2.57
N PRO A 97 14.60 33.55 3.84
CA PRO A 97 15.49 32.80 4.72
C PRO A 97 15.73 31.37 4.19
N LEU A 98 16.95 30.86 4.34
CA LEU A 98 17.27 29.48 4.01
C LEU A 98 16.69 28.56 5.09
N ASN A 99 15.56 27.92 4.79
CA ASN A 99 14.95 26.92 5.66
C ASN A 99 15.74 25.61 5.59
N LEU A 100 16.24 25.11 6.72
CA LEU A 100 17.03 23.87 6.79
C LEU A 100 16.15 22.62 6.84
N SER A 101 14.82 22.72 6.86
CA SER A 101 13.97 21.53 6.70
C SER A 101 14.25 20.83 5.36
N PRO A 102 14.32 19.48 5.31
CA PRO A 102 14.31 18.77 4.05
C PRO A 102 13.01 19.07 3.28
N ALA A 103 13.07 18.97 1.95
CA ALA A 103 11.92 19.25 1.10
C ALA A 103 10.79 18.22 1.29
N ARG A 104 11.12 17.01 1.75
CA ARG A 104 10.18 15.92 1.94
C ARG A 104 10.43 15.18 3.24
N SER A 105 9.37 14.61 3.81
CA SER A 105 9.40 13.73 4.98
C SER A 105 10.14 12.43 4.69
N ASP A 106 10.64 11.82 5.76
CA ASP A 106 11.38 10.55 5.75
C ASP A 106 10.46 9.32 5.63
N HIS A 107 9.15 9.52 5.68
CA HIS A 107 8.12 8.51 5.48
C HIS A 107 6.98 9.10 4.63
N GLY A 108 6.47 8.34 3.66
CA GLY A 108 5.46 8.82 2.71
C GLY A 108 5.97 9.78 1.63
N ASN A 109 7.22 10.26 1.72
CA ASN A 109 7.85 11.17 0.77
C ASN A 109 7.02 12.44 0.48
N THR A 110 6.34 12.94 1.52
CA THR A 110 5.40 14.07 1.42
C THR A 110 6.15 15.38 1.60
N GLN A 111 5.73 16.43 0.90
CA GLN A 111 6.35 17.75 1.01
C GLN A 111 6.27 18.28 2.45
N ILE A 112 7.34 18.92 2.94
CA ILE A 112 7.30 19.70 4.19
C ILE A 112 7.26 21.19 3.82
N LEU A 113 6.14 21.87 4.11
CA LEU A 113 5.95 23.30 3.82
C LEU A 113 6.40 24.20 4.98
N GLY A 114 6.51 23.65 6.20
CA GLY A 114 6.99 24.36 7.38
C GLY A 114 8.46 24.13 7.67
N GLY A 115 8.80 24.01 8.95
CA GLY A 115 10.16 23.79 9.44
C GLY A 115 10.24 22.67 10.47
N LEU A 116 11.45 22.37 10.92
CA LEU A 116 11.69 21.37 11.96
C LEU A 116 11.76 22.06 13.34
N TYR A 117 10.64 22.10 14.06
CA TYR A 117 10.55 22.79 15.36
C TYR A 117 11.52 22.20 16.40
N ARG A 118 12.53 22.98 16.82
CA ARG A 118 13.55 22.62 17.82
C ARG A 118 14.28 21.30 17.59
N GLN A 119 14.36 20.85 16.34
CA GLN A 119 15.03 19.58 16.02
C GLN A 119 16.52 19.74 15.70
N LEU A 120 16.98 20.97 15.41
CA LEU A 120 18.39 21.21 15.12
C LEU A 120 19.23 20.97 16.39
N VAL A 121 20.23 20.10 16.29
CA VAL A 121 21.16 19.85 17.38
C VAL A 121 21.97 21.13 17.62
N PRO A 122 21.98 21.70 18.84
CA PRO A 122 22.70 22.93 19.14
C PRO A 122 24.18 22.85 18.74
N GLY A 123 24.68 23.88 18.06
CA GLY A 123 26.07 23.96 17.61
C GLY A 123 26.46 23.01 16.47
N SER A 124 25.52 22.26 15.90
CA SER A 124 25.83 21.29 14.83
C SER A 124 25.89 21.89 13.41
N LEU A 125 25.40 23.11 13.22
CA LEU A 125 25.32 23.75 11.90
C LEU A 125 26.70 24.21 11.41
N ASN A 126 27.17 23.60 10.33
CA ASN A 126 28.29 24.07 9.53
C ASN A 126 27.76 24.59 8.19
N LEU A 127 28.00 25.88 7.92
CA LEU A 127 27.54 26.59 6.73
C LEU A 127 28.75 27.05 5.91
N GLN A 128 28.75 26.73 4.62
CA GLN A 128 29.84 27.00 3.69
C GLN A 128 29.27 27.48 2.34
N PRO A 129 30.05 28.19 1.50
CA PRO A 129 29.75 28.29 0.07
C PRO A 129 29.80 26.89 -0.57
N GLU A 130 29.15 26.72 -1.71
CA GLU A 130 29.06 25.41 -2.39
C GLU A 130 30.43 24.79 -2.74
N ASP A 131 31.45 25.61 -2.95
CA ASP A 131 32.83 25.19 -3.23
C ASP A 131 33.63 24.79 -1.97
N GLY A 132 33.07 24.97 -0.77
CA GLY A 132 33.74 24.65 0.49
C GLY A 132 34.92 25.56 0.86
N SER A 133 35.08 26.71 0.17
CA SER A 133 36.25 27.59 0.32
C SER A 133 36.45 28.20 1.71
N LYS A 134 35.38 28.31 2.51
CA LYS A 134 35.42 28.79 3.90
C LYS A 134 34.22 28.30 4.71
N THR A 135 34.32 28.36 6.03
CA THR A 135 33.17 28.18 6.93
C THR A 135 32.71 29.53 7.48
N PHE A 136 31.40 29.76 7.43
CA PHE A 136 30.76 30.95 7.97
C PHE A 136 30.44 30.79 9.46
N LYS A 137 30.41 31.90 10.20
CA LYS A 137 30.14 31.93 11.65
C LYS A 137 28.77 32.52 11.96
N GLU A 138 28.02 31.84 12.84
CA GLU A 138 26.77 32.35 13.40
C GLU A 138 27.02 33.64 14.21
N GLY A 139 26.15 34.64 14.05
CA GLY A 139 26.24 35.94 14.71
C GLY A 139 27.18 36.94 14.04
N GLU A 140 28.16 36.48 13.26
CA GLU A 140 29.05 37.32 12.46
C GLU A 140 28.60 37.40 11.00
N ASP A 141 28.43 36.25 10.34
CA ASP A 141 28.12 36.16 8.90
C ASP A 141 26.63 35.89 8.63
N PHE A 142 25.97 35.16 9.53
CA PHE A 142 24.57 34.79 9.39
C PHE A 142 23.87 34.75 10.75
N LYS A 143 22.54 34.91 10.74
CA LYS A 143 21.70 34.69 11.92
C LYS A 143 20.90 33.40 11.76
N LEU A 144 21.00 32.52 12.75
CA LEU A 144 20.19 31.32 12.86
C LEU A 144 18.95 31.64 13.70
N HIS A 145 17.79 31.18 13.26
CA HIS A 145 16.56 31.33 14.01
C HIS A 145 16.58 30.37 15.23
N PRO A 146 16.23 30.83 16.45
CA PRO A 146 16.44 30.07 17.70
C PRO A 146 15.54 28.84 17.90
N THR A 147 14.35 28.82 17.28
CA THR A 147 13.38 27.72 17.41
C THR A 147 13.21 26.91 16.12
N TRP A 148 13.09 27.60 14.99
CA TRP A 148 12.98 27.03 13.66
C TRP A 148 14.33 27.12 12.97
N PRO A 149 14.81 26.08 12.27
CA PRO A 149 16.15 26.09 11.69
C PRO A 149 16.12 26.85 10.36
N GLN A 150 16.08 28.19 10.44
CA GLN A 150 16.15 29.10 9.31
C GLN A 150 17.40 29.97 9.42
N VAL A 151 18.09 30.18 8.31
CA VAL A 151 19.31 31.00 8.23
C VAL A 151 19.03 32.27 7.43
N THR A 152 19.49 33.41 7.94
CA THR A 152 19.50 34.71 7.24
C THR A 152 20.90 35.26 7.17
N ASN A 153 21.17 36.10 6.18
CA ASN A 153 22.44 36.76 5.94
C ASN A 153 22.62 37.96 6.89
N ILE A 154 23.87 38.35 7.18
CA ILE A 154 24.19 39.58 7.91
C ILE A 154 25.04 40.47 7.01
N GLY A 155 24.45 41.54 6.49
CA GLY A 155 25.16 42.56 5.70
C GLY A 155 25.86 41.99 4.46
N ASP A 156 25.20 41.09 3.74
CA ASP A 156 25.73 40.42 2.54
C ASP A 156 27.04 39.62 2.77
N ARG A 157 27.38 39.25 4.00
CA ARG A 157 28.62 38.50 4.32
C ARG A 157 28.64 37.08 3.75
N LEU A 158 27.47 36.49 3.51
CA LEU A 158 27.32 35.23 2.76
C LEU A 158 27.40 35.44 1.23
N GLY A 159 27.45 36.68 0.75
CA GLY A 159 27.25 37.12 -0.64
C GLY A 159 25.90 37.84 -0.81
N LYS A 160 25.62 38.34 -2.03
CA LYS A 160 24.34 39.00 -2.31
C LYS A 160 23.21 37.95 -2.33
N PRO A 161 22.00 38.25 -1.80
CA PRO A 161 20.89 37.32 -1.83
C PRO A 161 20.61 36.78 -3.25
N GLY A 162 20.54 35.45 -3.38
CA GLY A 162 20.34 34.77 -4.67
C GLY A 162 21.52 34.77 -5.64
N SER A 163 22.67 35.38 -5.31
CA SER A 163 23.83 35.45 -6.22
C SER A 163 24.69 34.19 -6.25
N GLY A 164 24.30 33.13 -5.53
CA GLY A 164 25.10 31.92 -5.36
C GLY A 164 24.41 30.92 -4.42
N LYS A 165 25.08 29.79 -4.19
CA LYS A 165 24.59 28.69 -3.38
C LYS A 165 25.42 28.49 -2.12
N LEU A 166 24.75 28.10 -1.04
CA LEU A 166 25.33 27.69 0.24
C LEU A 166 25.09 26.21 0.45
N LYS A 167 26.06 25.53 1.07
CA LYS A 167 25.95 24.18 1.59
C LYS A 167 25.87 24.24 3.12
N ALA A 168 24.80 23.71 3.68
CA ALA A 168 24.61 23.53 5.12
C ALA A 168 24.71 22.04 5.46
N SER A 169 25.48 21.71 6.49
CA SER A 169 25.56 20.38 7.09
C SER A 169 25.25 20.50 8.58
N TYR A 170 24.34 19.68 9.11
CA TYR A 170 23.82 19.84 10.47
C TYR A 170 23.25 18.54 11.03
N GLY A 171 23.17 18.44 12.36
CA GLY A 171 22.50 17.36 13.07
C GLY A 171 21.04 17.69 13.35
N VAL A 172 20.15 16.73 13.18
CA VAL A 172 18.74 16.83 13.50
C VAL A 172 18.33 15.69 14.41
N ALA A 173 17.75 16.00 15.57
CA ALA A 173 17.08 15.05 16.43
C ALA A 173 15.69 14.70 15.87
N THR A 174 15.44 13.41 15.67
CA THR A 174 14.12 12.91 15.25
C THR A 174 13.13 12.92 16.43
N GLN A 175 11.86 12.70 16.14
CA GLN A 175 10.82 12.40 17.12
C GLN A 175 10.39 10.94 16.99
N ARG A 176 9.87 10.35 18.06
CA ARG A 176 9.40 8.96 18.09
C ARG A 176 8.25 8.81 19.07
N LEU A 177 7.33 7.88 18.81
CA LEU A 177 6.31 7.46 19.77
C LEU A 177 6.61 6.02 20.17
N ASP A 178 6.87 5.80 21.45
CA ASP A 178 7.10 4.47 22.02
C ASP A 178 5.83 4.01 22.73
N LEU A 179 5.57 2.70 22.74
CA LEU A 179 4.42 2.14 23.44
C LEU A 179 4.87 1.50 24.75
N LEU A 180 4.34 1.96 25.87
CA LEU A 180 4.32 1.21 27.13
C LEU A 180 3.21 0.16 27.03
N GLN A 181 3.58 -1.12 27.16
CA GLN A 181 2.66 -2.24 27.09
C GLN A 181 2.86 -3.20 28.27
N LEU A 182 1.78 -3.84 28.70
CA LEU A 182 1.78 -4.90 29.69
C LEU A 182 1.62 -6.25 28.99
N LYS A 183 2.58 -7.17 29.18
CA LYS A 183 2.51 -8.53 28.63
C LYS A 183 2.94 -9.52 29.69
N ASP A 184 2.11 -10.55 29.92
CA ASP A 184 2.40 -11.63 30.88
C ASP A 184 2.76 -11.12 32.31
N GLY A 185 2.17 -9.99 32.71
CA GLY A 185 2.42 -9.35 34.01
C GLY A 185 3.66 -8.44 34.07
N GLU A 186 4.41 -8.30 32.97
CA GLU A 186 5.60 -7.46 32.86
C GLU A 186 5.33 -6.22 32.00
N LEU A 187 5.85 -5.06 32.44
CA LEU A 187 5.81 -3.82 31.68
C LEU A 187 7.04 -3.70 30.79
N THR A 188 6.82 -3.42 29.50
CA THR A 188 7.89 -3.22 28.53
C THR A 188 7.64 -1.97 27.69
N ILE A 189 8.74 -1.36 27.22
CA ILE A 189 8.71 -0.30 26.21
C ILE A 189 8.94 -0.93 24.85
N LYS A 190 8.00 -0.73 23.93
CA LYS A 190 8.14 -1.06 22.52
C LYS A 190 8.48 0.22 21.75
N PRO A 191 9.74 0.39 21.30
CA PRO A 191 10.13 1.60 20.59
C PRO A 191 9.42 1.72 19.24
N GLY A 192 8.96 2.93 18.91
CA GLY A 192 8.45 3.24 17.58
C GLY A 192 9.58 3.45 16.56
N LYS A 193 9.21 3.96 15.38
CA LYS A 193 10.20 4.40 14.38
C LYS A 193 10.48 5.88 14.55
N SER A 194 11.76 6.24 14.45
CA SER A 194 12.21 7.64 14.45
C SER A 194 11.79 8.33 13.15
N HIS A 195 11.09 9.46 13.29
CA HIS A 195 10.58 10.27 12.19
C HIS A 195 10.95 11.75 12.34
N LEU A 196 11.06 12.47 11.22
CA LEU A 196 11.24 13.93 11.25
C LEU A 196 9.94 14.65 11.64
N VAL A 197 8.79 14.15 11.19
CA VAL A 197 7.45 14.71 11.42
C VAL A 197 6.46 13.56 11.60
N CYS A 198 5.30 13.78 12.22
CA CYS A 198 4.21 12.78 12.31
C CYS A 198 4.67 11.35 12.73
N PRO A 199 5.33 11.17 13.89
CA PRO A 199 5.69 9.84 14.37
C PRO A 199 4.45 8.96 14.56
N VAL A 200 4.62 7.65 14.43
CA VAL A 200 3.55 6.66 14.54
C VAL A 200 3.77 5.82 15.79
N LEU A 201 2.73 5.71 16.63
CA LEU A 201 2.72 4.81 17.78
C LEU A 201 2.67 3.35 17.27
N PRO A 202 3.55 2.44 17.71
CA PRO A 202 3.50 1.04 17.29
C PRO A 202 2.31 0.32 17.92
N GLU A 203 1.77 -0.69 17.22
CA GLU A 203 0.76 -1.59 17.77
C GLU A 203 1.33 -2.43 18.93
N PRO A 204 0.52 -2.81 19.93
CA PRO A 204 0.95 -3.74 20.99
C PRO A 204 1.39 -5.08 20.40
N ASP A 205 2.29 -5.77 21.10
CA ASP A 205 2.63 -7.15 20.77
C ASP A 205 1.42 -8.07 20.95
N ALA A 206 1.42 -9.21 20.24
CA ALA A 206 0.36 -10.20 20.42
C ALA A 206 0.24 -10.63 21.89
N GLY A 207 -0.97 -10.51 22.43
CA GLY A 207 -1.30 -10.78 23.84
C GLY A 207 -0.97 -9.66 24.83
N ALA A 208 -0.41 -8.54 24.38
CA ALA A 208 -0.10 -7.40 25.24
C ALA A 208 -1.25 -6.38 25.31
N THR A 209 -1.39 -5.72 26.46
CA THR A 209 -2.30 -4.58 26.67
C THR A 209 -1.53 -3.28 26.50
N ALA A 210 -2.00 -2.39 25.62
CA ALA A 210 -1.46 -1.05 25.45
C ALA A 210 -1.81 -0.17 26.67
N ILE A 211 -0.80 0.43 27.30
CA ILE A 211 -0.97 1.20 28.54
C ILE A 211 -0.82 2.71 28.29
N ALA A 212 0.26 3.14 27.65
CA ALA A 212 0.50 4.55 27.36
C ALA A 212 1.39 4.70 26.12
N GLY A 213 1.19 5.77 25.36
CA GLY A 213 2.18 6.24 24.40
C GLY A 213 3.17 7.17 25.10
N ILE A 214 4.45 7.03 24.79
CA ILE A 214 5.52 7.88 25.30
C ILE A 214 6.14 8.64 24.14
N TYR A 215 6.02 9.97 24.16
CA TYR A 215 6.56 10.85 23.15
C TYR A 215 8.03 11.15 23.43
N VAL A 216 8.89 10.74 22.50
CA VAL A 216 10.32 11.02 22.55
C VAL A 216 10.56 12.29 21.77
N ALA A 217 10.59 13.41 22.50
CA ALA A 217 10.71 14.74 21.95
C ALA A 217 12.11 14.99 21.34
N PRO A 218 12.20 15.74 20.22
CA PRO A 218 13.47 16.01 19.56
C PRO A 218 14.31 17.11 20.25
N TRP A 219 13.78 17.78 21.27
CA TRP A 219 14.45 18.88 21.95
C TRP A 219 15.04 18.48 23.29
N GLN A 220 15.99 19.28 23.74
CA GLN A 220 16.63 19.14 25.04
C GLN A 220 16.08 20.15 26.05
N THR A 221 15.99 19.73 27.30
CA THR A 221 15.78 20.58 28.48
C THR A 221 17.09 20.62 29.25
N ASP A 222 17.63 21.82 29.47
CA ASP A 222 18.93 22.03 30.12
C ASP A 222 20.08 21.18 29.52
N GLY A 223 20.08 21.04 28.19
CA GLY A 223 21.11 20.30 27.44
C GLY A 223 20.96 18.77 27.46
N LYS A 224 19.87 18.23 28.01
CA LYS A 224 19.59 16.79 28.06
C LYS A 224 18.25 16.46 27.42
N HIS A 225 18.15 15.30 26.77
CA HIS A 225 16.85 14.73 26.43
C HIS A 225 16.26 14.11 27.69
N VAL A 226 15.07 14.58 28.07
CA VAL A 226 14.35 14.12 29.26
C VAL A 226 12.92 13.83 28.86
N ILE A 227 12.30 12.86 29.53
CA ILE A 227 10.85 12.63 29.43
C ILE A 227 10.17 13.53 30.45
N SER A 228 9.27 14.38 29.98
CA SER A 228 8.41 15.20 30.83
C SER A 228 7.08 14.51 31.10
N LYS A 229 6.28 15.06 32.03
CA LYS A 229 4.96 14.48 32.33
C LYS A 229 4.01 14.60 31.13
N GLU A 230 4.18 15.64 30.35
CA GLU A 230 3.42 15.93 29.14
C GLU A 230 3.75 14.97 27.97
N ASP A 231 4.89 14.29 28.04
CA ASP A 231 5.32 13.30 27.06
C ASP A 231 4.71 11.91 27.32
N ILE A 232 4.01 11.71 28.43
CA ILE A 232 3.40 10.44 28.83
C ILE A 232 1.89 10.53 28.61
N LEU A 233 1.37 9.73 27.68
CA LEU A 233 -0.03 9.78 27.27
C LEU A 233 -0.74 8.45 27.56
N PRO A 234 -1.45 8.35 28.69
CA PRO A 234 -2.32 7.23 29.02
C PRO A 234 -3.26 6.84 27.88
N ILE A 235 -3.25 5.57 27.50
CA ILE A 235 -4.22 4.99 26.57
C ILE A 235 -5.45 4.61 27.35
N ARG A 236 -6.58 5.24 27.04
CA ARG A 236 -7.84 5.10 27.76
C ARG A 236 -9.04 5.06 26.82
N ALA A 237 -10.16 4.56 27.34
CA ALA A 237 -11.42 4.64 26.62
C ALA A 237 -11.78 6.12 26.39
N PHE A 238 -12.22 6.45 25.18
CA PHE A 238 -12.72 7.77 24.84
C PHE A 238 -14.00 7.64 24.02
N THR A 239 -14.81 8.69 24.02
CA THR A 239 -16.05 8.76 23.23
C THR A 239 -15.80 9.69 22.05
N PRO A 240 -15.83 9.18 20.80
CA PRO A 240 -15.73 10.03 19.61
C PRO A 240 -16.80 11.14 19.60
N ALA A 241 -16.46 12.33 19.12
CA ALA A 241 -17.33 13.51 19.13
C ALA A 241 -18.62 13.28 18.33
N ALA A 242 -19.78 13.24 18.98
CA ALA A 242 -21.03 12.88 18.30
C ALA A 242 -21.36 13.82 17.11
N PRO A 243 -22.02 13.33 16.05
CA PRO A 243 -22.54 14.19 14.98
C PRO A 243 -23.43 15.30 15.54
N VAL A 244 -23.10 16.56 15.28
CA VAL A 244 -23.92 17.73 15.65
C VAL A 244 -24.88 18.04 14.51
N HIS A 245 -26.17 18.11 14.81
CA HIS A 245 -27.26 18.31 13.82
C HIS A 245 -27.19 17.35 12.61
N PRO A 246 -27.12 16.02 12.82
CA PRO A 246 -27.02 15.06 11.71
C PRO A 246 -28.20 15.11 10.73
N GLU A 247 -29.36 15.64 11.16
CA GLU A 247 -30.51 15.92 10.30
C GLU A 247 -30.22 16.93 9.18
N GLY A 248 -29.20 17.78 9.35
CA GLY A 248 -28.82 18.81 8.37
C GLY A 248 -28.31 18.27 7.03
N ILE A 249 -28.03 16.96 6.95
CA ILE A 249 -27.64 16.26 5.71
C ILE A 249 -28.62 15.14 5.32
N ALA A 250 -29.84 15.15 5.88
CA ALA A 250 -30.76 14.03 5.75
C ALA A 250 -31.10 13.72 4.29
N LYS A 251 -31.21 14.73 3.41
CA LYS A 251 -31.52 14.52 1.99
C LYS A 251 -30.33 13.88 1.28
N SER A 252 -29.13 14.41 1.45
CA SER A 252 -27.90 13.87 0.84
C SER A 252 -27.64 12.44 1.32
N ALA A 253 -27.82 12.18 2.62
CA ALA A 253 -27.72 10.83 3.19
C ALA A 253 -28.80 9.89 2.65
N ALA A 254 -30.03 10.37 2.43
CA ALA A 254 -31.10 9.58 1.82
C ALA A 254 -30.78 9.25 0.35
N LYS A 255 -30.32 10.24 -0.45
CA LYS A 255 -29.89 10.01 -1.83
C LYS A 255 -28.79 8.95 -1.91
N LEU A 256 -27.77 9.05 -1.05
CA LEU A 256 -26.70 8.04 -0.93
C LEU A 256 -27.27 6.65 -0.62
N ARG A 257 -28.18 6.52 0.36
CA ARG A 257 -28.84 5.25 0.72
C ARG A 257 -29.69 4.67 -0.41
N ASN A 258 -30.33 5.53 -1.20
CA ASN A 258 -31.17 5.15 -2.34
C ASN A 258 -30.36 4.82 -3.61
N GLY A 259 -29.03 4.96 -3.58
CA GLY A 259 -28.18 4.78 -4.77
C GLY A 259 -28.31 5.92 -5.79
N GLU A 260 -28.85 7.08 -5.39
CA GLU A 260 -28.99 8.23 -6.27
C GLU A 260 -27.65 8.96 -6.44
N PRO A 261 -27.42 9.68 -7.56
CA PRO A 261 -26.25 10.53 -7.71
C PRO A 261 -26.21 11.65 -6.67
N VAL A 262 -25.05 11.82 -6.03
CA VAL A 262 -24.81 12.85 -5.01
C VAL A 262 -23.55 13.65 -5.35
N ARG A 263 -23.71 14.96 -5.48
CA ARG A 263 -22.60 15.90 -5.66
C ARG A 263 -22.19 16.51 -4.33
N ILE A 264 -20.91 16.40 -3.99
CA ILE A 264 -20.37 16.87 -2.71
C ILE A 264 -19.27 17.88 -2.97
N ALA A 265 -19.49 19.13 -2.57
CA ALA A 265 -18.50 20.19 -2.66
C ALA A 265 -17.68 20.31 -1.37
N PHE A 266 -16.37 20.44 -1.51
CA PHE A 266 -15.43 20.70 -0.42
C PHE A 266 -14.86 22.10 -0.59
N MET A 267 -15.26 23.03 0.30
CA MET A 267 -14.81 24.41 0.30
C MET A 267 -13.92 24.68 1.52
N GLY A 268 -12.77 25.30 1.29
CA GLY A 268 -11.87 25.66 2.38
C GLY A 268 -10.49 26.10 1.96
N ASP A 269 -9.54 25.96 2.89
CA ASP A 269 -8.17 26.45 2.78
C ASP A 269 -7.16 25.34 2.41
N SER A 270 -5.90 25.48 2.86
CA SER A 270 -4.85 24.49 2.62
C SER A 270 -5.13 23.13 3.26
N VAL A 271 -5.85 23.07 4.39
CA VAL A 271 -6.20 21.79 5.02
C VAL A 271 -7.25 21.07 4.17
N THR A 272 -8.22 21.78 3.61
CA THR A 272 -9.23 21.22 2.68
C THR A 272 -8.62 20.76 1.36
N LEU A 273 -7.63 21.50 0.85
CA LEU A 273 -6.80 21.06 -0.27
C LEU A 273 -6.03 19.77 0.06
N GLY A 274 -5.77 19.54 1.35
CA GLY A 274 -5.07 18.36 1.85
C GLY A 274 -3.57 18.54 2.00
N ALA A 275 -3.10 19.78 2.14
CA ALA A 275 -1.69 20.13 2.18
C ALA A 275 -0.91 19.24 3.15
N GLU A 276 0.14 18.61 2.61
CA GLU A 276 1.05 17.73 3.36
C GLU A 276 0.46 16.37 3.80
N ALA A 277 -0.63 15.94 3.16
CA ALA A 277 -1.02 14.53 3.06
C ALA A 277 -0.35 13.83 1.85
N THR A 278 -0.27 12.51 1.84
CA THR A 278 0.22 11.78 0.66
C THR A 278 -0.64 12.08 -0.59
N ALA A 279 0.05 12.43 -1.69
CA ALA A 279 -0.52 12.74 -3.01
C ALA A 279 -1.44 13.97 -3.11
N TRP A 280 -1.44 14.85 -2.10
CA TRP A 280 -2.36 16.00 -2.02
C TRP A 280 -2.37 16.99 -3.21
N THR A 281 -1.29 17.06 -3.98
CA THR A 281 -1.20 17.93 -5.16
C THR A 281 -1.83 17.33 -6.42
N LEU A 282 -2.23 16.05 -6.38
CA LEU A 282 -2.69 15.33 -7.57
C LEU A 282 -4.20 15.48 -7.82
N ASN A 283 -4.95 16.10 -6.91
CA ASN A 283 -6.41 16.26 -6.98
C ASN A 283 -7.12 14.93 -7.34
N LEU A 284 -6.70 13.85 -6.68
CA LEU A 284 -7.29 12.53 -6.85
C LEU A 284 -8.33 12.28 -5.76
N TRP A 285 -9.40 11.58 -6.12
CA TRP A 285 -10.47 11.16 -5.21
C TRP A 285 -10.47 9.64 -5.08
N THR A 286 -9.34 9.10 -4.62
CA THR A 286 -9.03 7.66 -4.55
C THR A 286 -8.27 7.35 -3.26
N GLU A 287 -8.20 6.08 -2.86
CA GLU A 287 -7.46 5.64 -1.65
C GLU A 287 -5.97 6.00 -1.66
N LYS A 288 -5.39 6.31 -2.82
CA LYS A 288 -3.98 6.76 -2.95
C LYS A 288 -3.74 8.20 -2.48
N ASN A 289 -4.79 9.01 -2.47
CA ASN A 289 -4.73 10.40 -2.05
C ASN A 289 -5.33 10.50 -0.65
N LEU A 290 -4.44 10.67 0.34
CA LEU A 290 -4.77 10.57 1.75
C LEU A 290 -5.24 11.90 2.36
N THR A 291 -5.71 12.83 1.53
CA THR A 291 -6.38 14.04 2.00
C THR A 291 -7.73 13.67 2.60
N TYR A 292 -8.19 14.41 3.60
CA TYR A 292 -9.45 14.08 4.26
C TYR A 292 -10.63 14.13 3.29
N ALA A 293 -10.64 15.10 2.37
CA ALA A 293 -11.71 15.24 1.38
C ALA A 293 -11.79 13.99 0.48
N SER A 294 -10.64 13.46 0.04
CA SER A 294 -10.59 12.21 -0.70
C SER A 294 -11.05 11.03 0.13
N ARG A 295 -10.60 10.92 1.38
CA ARG A 295 -11.04 9.84 2.29
C ARG A 295 -12.52 9.87 2.64
N VAL A 296 -13.12 11.05 2.75
CA VAL A 296 -14.58 11.17 2.87
C VAL A 296 -15.24 10.62 1.60
N VAL A 297 -14.79 11.02 0.42
CA VAL A 297 -15.38 10.54 -0.83
C VAL A 297 -15.21 9.04 -1.00
N THR A 298 -14.03 8.49 -0.71
CA THR A 298 -13.79 7.05 -0.84
C THR A 298 -14.51 6.26 0.23
N GLY A 299 -14.54 6.74 1.47
CA GLY A 299 -15.33 6.17 2.56
C GLY A 299 -16.83 6.16 2.25
N LEU A 300 -17.37 7.21 1.65
CA LEU A 300 -18.76 7.25 1.20
C LEU A 300 -19.00 6.30 0.02
N ARG A 301 -18.09 6.20 -0.95
CA ARG A 301 -18.20 5.24 -2.06
C ARG A 301 -18.18 3.80 -1.54
N LYS A 302 -17.39 3.53 -0.51
CA LYS A 302 -17.36 2.23 0.19
C LYS A 302 -18.67 1.96 0.95
N THR A 303 -19.21 2.98 1.61
CA THR A 303 -20.44 2.85 2.42
C THR A 303 -21.70 2.77 1.56
N PHE A 304 -21.71 3.45 0.41
CA PHE A 304 -22.84 3.55 -0.53
C PHE A 304 -22.41 3.21 -1.96
N PRO A 305 -22.06 1.94 -2.24
CA PRO A 305 -21.51 1.54 -3.53
C PRO A 305 -22.49 1.74 -4.70
N SER A 306 -23.79 1.73 -4.44
CA SER A 306 -24.82 1.98 -5.46
C SER A 306 -24.97 3.45 -5.84
N ALA A 307 -24.44 4.39 -5.05
CA ALA A 307 -24.58 5.83 -5.29
C ALA A 307 -23.41 6.38 -6.12
N LYS A 308 -23.73 7.20 -7.14
CA LYS A 308 -22.70 7.92 -7.89
C LYS A 308 -22.28 9.17 -7.11
N ILE A 309 -21.06 9.17 -6.56
CA ILE A 309 -20.53 10.31 -5.78
C ILE A 309 -19.59 11.17 -6.61
N GLU A 310 -19.99 12.42 -6.85
CA GLU A 310 -19.28 13.42 -7.65
C GLU A 310 -18.68 14.51 -6.75
N PRO A 311 -17.37 14.46 -6.46
CA PRO A 311 -16.73 15.46 -5.63
C PRO A 311 -16.37 16.73 -6.39
N ILE A 312 -16.52 17.89 -5.74
CA ILE A 312 -16.19 19.21 -6.27
C ILE A 312 -15.17 19.86 -5.34
N GLN A 313 -14.04 20.31 -5.88
CA GLN A 313 -13.02 21.02 -5.11
C GLN A 313 -13.20 22.54 -5.26
N ALA A 314 -13.41 23.24 -4.15
CA ALA A 314 -13.53 24.69 -4.09
C ALA A 314 -12.54 25.27 -3.05
N VAL A 315 -11.24 25.06 -3.28
CA VAL A 315 -10.18 25.36 -2.32
C VAL A 315 -9.15 26.34 -2.87
N GLN A 316 -8.45 27.02 -1.95
CA GLN A 316 -7.22 27.76 -2.24
C GLN A 316 -6.36 27.80 -0.97
N GLY A 317 -5.09 27.40 -1.07
CA GLY A 317 -4.19 27.44 0.08
C GLY A 317 -3.93 28.86 0.59
N GLY A 318 -3.79 29.01 1.91
CA GLY A 318 -3.42 30.26 2.57
C GLY A 318 -4.50 31.35 2.63
N THR A 319 -5.73 31.06 2.19
CA THR A 319 -6.88 31.98 2.28
C THR A 319 -7.61 31.86 3.62
N THR A 320 -8.42 32.87 3.94
CA THR A 320 -9.34 32.90 5.09
C THR A 320 -10.79 32.73 4.62
N SER A 321 -11.76 32.65 5.54
CA SER A 321 -13.18 32.52 5.19
C SER A 321 -13.73 33.67 4.34
N LYS A 322 -13.01 34.80 4.22
CA LYS A 322 -13.36 35.94 3.36
C LYS A 322 -13.57 35.57 1.90
N VAL A 323 -12.91 34.52 1.41
CA VAL A 323 -13.08 34.06 0.01
C VAL A 323 -14.29 33.16 -0.18
N ALA A 324 -14.92 32.70 0.90
CA ALA A 324 -16.00 31.70 0.84
C ALA A 324 -17.21 32.17 0.02
N PRO A 325 -17.70 33.43 0.12
CA PRO A 325 -18.79 33.91 -0.74
C PRO A 325 -18.44 33.89 -2.23
N GLN A 326 -17.21 34.28 -2.59
CA GLN A 326 -16.73 34.26 -3.98
C GLN A 326 -16.60 32.81 -4.48
N PHE A 327 -16.01 31.92 -3.70
CA PHE A 327 -15.87 30.51 -4.06
C PHE A 327 -17.23 29.84 -4.21
N PHE A 328 -18.21 30.23 -3.39
CA PHE A 328 -19.56 29.75 -3.55
C PHE A 328 -20.10 30.11 -4.94
N ASP A 329 -20.07 31.40 -5.29
CA ASP A 329 -20.64 31.90 -6.55
C ASP A 329 -19.90 31.35 -7.79
N GLU A 330 -18.56 31.30 -7.75
CA GLU A 330 -17.75 30.95 -8.92
C GLU A 330 -17.52 29.44 -9.09
N LYS A 331 -17.41 28.69 -7.98
CA LYS A 331 -16.94 27.28 -8.01
C LYS A 331 -17.97 26.27 -7.52
N VAL A 332 -18.88 26.66 -6.62
CA VAL A 332 -19.83 25.72 -5.99
C VAL A 332 -21.22 25.81 -6.63
N ALA A 333 -21.84 26.99 -6.64
CA ALA A 333 -23.20 27.20 -7.17
C ALA A 333 -23.37 26.70 -8.62
N PRO A 334 -22.42 26.92 -9.55
CA PRO A 334 -22.56 26.44 -10.92
C PRO A 334 -22.61 24.90 -11.03
N GLN A 335 -22.03 24.20 -10.05
CA GLN A 335 -21.95 22.74 -10.01
C GLN A 335 -23.20 22.08 -9.40
N LYS A 336 -24.06 22.87 -8.74
CA LYS A 336 -25.31 22.42 -8.09
C LYS A 336 -25.09 21.20 -7.17
N PRO A 337 -24.23 21.29 -6.14
CA PRO A 337 -24.01 20.19 -5.22
C PRO A 337 -25.25 19.91 -4.36
N ASP A 338 -25.42 18.66 -3.97
CA ASP A 338 -26.41 18.25 -2.96
C ASP A 338 -25.92 18.61 -1.56
N LEU A 339 -24.61 18.49 -1.33
CA LEU A 339 -23.95 18.76 -0.05
C LEU A 339 -22.71 19.64 -0.21
N LEU A 340 -22.57 20.66 0.64
CA LEU A 340 -21.39 21.52 0.75
C LEU A 340 -20.74 21.37 2.13
N LEU A 341 -19.48 20.92 2.15
CA LEU A 341 -18.62 20.94 3.34
C LEU A 341 -17.81 22.24 3.37
N ILE A 342 -17.87 22.96 4.48
CA ILE A 342 -17.13 24.22 4.67
C ILE A 342 -16.14 24.08 5.83
N ALA A 343 -14.85 24.21 5.53
CA ALA A 343 -13.76 24.09 6.50
C ALA A 343 -12.79 25.28 6.40
N PHE A 344 -12.85 26.18 7.39
CA PHE A 344 -11.98 27.35 7.57
C PHE A 344 -11.66 27.52 9.06
N GLY A 345 -10.92 28.57 9.43
CA GLY A 345 -10.70 28.96 10.83
C GLY A 345 -9.22 29.08 11.23
N LEU A 346 -8.34 28.23 10.69
CA LEU A 346 -6.91 28.27 11.03
C LEU A 346 -6.25 29.55 10.52
N ASN A 347 -6.44 29.90 9.25
CA ASN A 347 -5.87 31.13 8.68
C ASN A 347 -6.57 32.38 9.23
N ASP A 348 -7.86 32.28 9.55
CA ASP A 348 -8.68 33.33 10.17
C ASP A 348 -8.13 33.73 11.55
N ALA A 349 -7.86 32.73 12.39
CA ALA A 349 -7.32 32.89 13.74
C ALA A 349 -5.81 33.25 13.76
N ASN A 350 -5.10 33.06 12.65
CA ASN A 350 -3.66 33.29 12.57
C ASN A 350 -3.31 34.78 12.66
N SER A 351 -2.09 35.09 13.12
CA SER A 351 -1.58 36.46 13.23
C SER A 351 -0.04 36.47 13.28
N THR A 352 0.55 37.66 13.24
CA THR A 352 1.90 37.87 13.77
C THR A 352 1.91 37.74 15.30
N ILE A 353 3.10 37.63 15.90
CA ILE A 353 3.30 37.65 17.35
C ILE A 353 2.79 38.99 17.90
N GLY A 354 1.88 38.93 18.86
CA GLY A 354 1.19 40.11 19.43
C GLY A 354 0.19 40.80 18.49
N GLY A 355 -0.05 40.25 17.29
CA GLY A 355 -1.00 40.77 16.31
C GLY A 355 -2.45 40.36 16.58
N LYS A 356 -3.37 40.96 15.82
CA LYS A 356 -4.79 40.58 15.79
C LYS A 356 -5.03 39.44 14.78
N PRO A 357 -6.07 38.62 14.95
CA PRO A 357 -6.45 37.63 13.94
C PRO A 357 -6.77 38.29 12.59
N ARG A 358 -6.61 37.55 11.49
CA ARG A 358 -6.86 38.05 10.12
C ARG A 358 -8.34 38.32 9.83
N VAL A 359 -9.22 37.60 10.53
CA VAL A 359 -10.68 37.75 10.48
C VAL A 359 -11.18 37.64 11.91
N SER A 360 -12.01 38.58 12.41
CA SER A 360 -12.53 38.44 13.78
C SER A 360 -13.49 37.24 13.89
N VAL A 361 -13.76 36.77 15.10
CA VAL A 361 -14.68 35.63 15.31
C VAL A 361 -16.10 35.97 14.82
N GLU A 362 -16.53 37.22 15.01
CA GLU A 362 -17.81 37.75 14.54
C GLU A 362 -17.86 37.81 13.02
N GLU A 363 -16.84 38.42 12.38
CA GLU A 363 -16.75 38.48 10.91
C GLU A 363 -16.72 37.07 10.30
N TYR A 364 -16.01 36.14 10.93
CA TYR A 364 -15.95 34.74 10.54
C TYR A 364 -17.33 34.08 10.59
N LYS A 365 -18.05 34.22 11.71
CA LYS A 365 -19.38 33.65 11.91
C LYS A 365 -20.41 34.23 10.92
N GLU A 366 -20.43 35.56 10.75
CA GLU A 366 -21.32 36.23 9.80
C GLU A 366 -21.01 35.84 8.34
N GLY A 367 -19.74 35.76 7.98
CA GLY A 367 -19.31 35.34 6.64
C GLY A 367 -19.78 33.92 6.30
N LEU A 368 -19.62 32.98 7.23
CA LEU A 368 -20.12 31.61 7.07
C LEU A 368 -21.65 31.55 7.01
N ARG A 369 -22.35 32.34 7.84
CA ARG A 369 -23.83 32.44 7.78
C ARG A 369 -24.30 32.90 6.40
N GLY A 370 -23.63 33.89 5.81
CA GLY A 370 -23.92 34.35 4.45
C GLY A 370 -23.82 33.23 3.41
N VAL A 371 -22.77 32.40 3.49
CA VAL A 371 -22.58 31.26 2.57
C VAL A 371 -23.64 30.16 2.81
N ILE A 372 -23.99 29.88 4.06
CA ILE A 372 -25.09 28.96 4.41
C ILE A 372 -26.41 29.44 3.78
N GLY A 373 -26.71 30.74 3.89
CA GLY A 373 -27.89 31.34 3.27
C GLY A 373 -27.93 31.16 1.76
N LYS A 374 -26.80 31.38 1.07
CA LYS A 374 -26.66 31.14 -0.37
C LYS A 374 -26.84 29.66 -0.75
N ALA A 375 -26.21 28.75 -0.01
CA ALA A 375 -26.35 27.30 -0.23
C ALA A 375 -27.79 26.83 -0.06
N ARG A 376 -28.46 27.29 1.01
CA ARG A 376 -29.87 26.99 1.28
C ARG A 376 -30.78 27.51 0.15
N ALA A 377 -30.56 28.73 -0.33
CA ALA A 377 -31.29 29.29 -1.47
C ALA A 377 -31.08 28.51 -2.78
N ALA A 378 -29.92 27.88 -2.95
CA ALA A 378 -29.60 27.00 -4.07
C ALA A 378 -30.07 25.55 -3.90
N GLY A 379 -30.68 25.20 -2.76
CA GLY A 379 -31.12 23.84 -2.45
C GLY A 379 -30.02 22.87 -2.00
N THR A 380 -28.84 23.38 -1.65
CA THR A 380 -27.67 22.61 -1.19
C THR A 380 -27.68 22.48 0.34
N GLU A 381 -27.54 21.27 0.88
CA GLU A 381 -27.33 21.02 2.31
C GLU A 381 -25.91 21.43 2.71
N VAL A 382 -25.71 21.82 3.97
CA VAL A 382 -24.41 22.30 4.46
C VAL A 382 -23.95 21.46 5.65
N MET A 383 -22.67 21.11 5.64
CA MET A 383 -21.93 20.61 6.79
C MET A 383 -20.76 21.54 7.09
N LEU A 384 -20.73 22.09 8.29
CA LEU A 384 -19.56 22.79 8.82
C LEU A 384 -18.54 21.78 9.34
N VAL A 385 -17.25 22.08 9.20
CA VAL A 385 -16.16 21.22 9.68
C VAL A 385 -15.22 22.08 10.52
N THR A 386 -15.14 21.81 11.83
CA THR A 386 -14.34 22.64 12.73
C THR A 386 -12.84 22.51 12.42
N PRO A 387 -12.04 23.57 12.64
CA PRO A 387 -10.59 23.47 12.50
C PRO A 387 -10.02 22.56 13.60
N MET A 388 -8.91 21.88 13.33
CA MET A 388 -8.14 21.17 14.35
C MET A 388 -7.31 22.12 15.23
N GLN A 389 -6.69 21.59 16.29
CA GLN A 389 -5.72 22.34 17.08
C GLN A 389 -4.45 22.64 16.26
N PRO A 390 -4.03 23.91 16.11
CA PRO A 390 -2.71 24.23 15.59
C PRO A 390 -1.64 23.91 16.64
N SER A 391 -0.38 24.06 16.28
CA SER A 391 0.73 23.82 17.19
C SER A 391 0.60 24.69 18.45
N PRO A 392 0.61 24.10 19.66
CA PRO A 392 0.50 24.84 20.92
C PRO A 392 1.74 25.70 21.20
N PHE A 393 2.80 25.52 20.41
CA PHE A 393 4.08 26.20 20.58
C PHE A 393 4.21 27.52 19.82
N LEU A 394 3.18 27.90 19.05
CA LEU A 394 3.16 29.15 18.28
C LEU A 394 2.91 30.35 19.19
N LYS A 395 3.78 31.36 19.08
CA LYS A 395 3.74 32.61 19.84
C LYS A 395 2.76 33.63 19.26
N SER A 396 2.22 33.39 18.06
CA SER A 396 1.16 34.22 17.46
C SER A 396 -0.11 34.30 18.32
N GLY A 397 -0.31 33.35 19.24
CA GLY A 397 -1.52 33.24 20.07
C GLY A 397 -2.67 32.50 19.39
N ILE A 398 -2.45 31.95 18.18
CA ILE A 398 -3.46 31.18 17.44
C ILE A 398 -3.97 29.98 18.25
N ALA A 399 -3.10 29.29 18.99
CA ALA A 399 -3.47 28.11 19.78
C ALA A 399 -4.51 28.41 20.87
N ALA A 400 -4.49 29.62 21.43
CA ALA A 400 -5.49 30.07 22.38
C ALA A 400 -6.80 30.50 21.68
N ARG A 401 -6.69 31.20 20.56
CA ARG A 401 -7.85 31.77 19.84
C ARG A 401 -8.67 30.74 19.08
N ILE A 402 -8.08 29.64 18.61
CA ILE A 402 -8.75 28.71 17.70
C ILE A 402 -10.04 28.11 18.31
N LEU A 403 -10.11 28.00 19.65
CA LEU A 403 -11.29 27.56 20.37
C LEU A 403 -12.48 28.50 20.12
N ASP A 404 -12.27 29.81 20.09
CA ASP A 404 -13.34 30.78 19.83
C ASP A 404 -13.93 30.59 18.42
N TYR A 405 -13.12 30.21 17.44
CA TYR A 405 -13.58 29.93 16.06
C TYR A 405 -14.33 28.60 15.96
N ARG A 406 -13.87 27.57 16.67
CA ARG A 406 -14.59 26.30 16.81
C ARG A 406 -15.96 26.54 17.44
N ASP A 407 -16.01 27.23 18.57
CA ASP A 407 -17.23 27.46 19.34
C ASP A 407 -18.20 28.36 18.56
N ALA A 408 -17.70 29.36 17.84
CA ALA A 408 -18.52 30.16 16.93
C ALA A 408 -19.14 29.33 15.78
N MET A 409 -18.40 28.35 15.25
CA MET A 409 -18.90 27.43 14.21
C MET A 409 -19.94 26.46 14.77
N LEU A 410 -19.75 25.91 15.98
CA LEU A 410 -20.73 25.07 16.66
C LEU A 410 -22.01 25.84 17.00
N ALA A 411 -21.87 27.08 17.50
CA ALA A 411 -23.01 27.95 17.76
C ALA A 411 -23.78 28.27 16.47
N LEU A 412 -23.06 28.59 15.39
CA LEU A 412 -23.66 28.84 14.08
C LEU A 412 -24.39 27.60 13.54
N ALA A 413 -23.84 26.41 13.72
CA ALA A 413 -24.50 25.16 13.34
C ALA A 413 -25.85 24.98 14.03
N GLY A 414 -25.93 25.33 15.33
CA GLY A 414 -27.18 25.32 16.10
C GLY A 414 -28.18 26.39 15.66
N GLU A 415 -27.70 27.61 15.41
CA GLU A 415 -28.53 28.73 14.94
C GLU A 415 -29.14 28.45 13.56
N GLU A 416 -28.33 27.92 12.64
CA GLU A 416 -28.72 27.65 11.25
C GLU A 416 -29.27 26.24 11.03
N LYS A 417 -29.25 25.38 12.06
CA LYS A 417 -29.65 23.97 12.01
C LYS A 417 -28.98 23.20 10.86
N VAL A 418 -27.68 23.41 10.70
CA VAL A 418 -26.85 22.70 9.71
C VAL A 418 -25.94 21.72 10.41
N ALA A 419 -25.54 20.66 9.72
CA ALA A 419 -24.65 19.64 10.29
C ALA A 419 -23.28 20.26 10.64
N CYS A 420 -22.64 19.77 11.71
CA CYS A 420 -21.28 20.20 12.06
C CYS A 420 -20.41 19.04 12.56
N ALA A 421 -19.35 18.74 11.83
CA ALA A 421 -18.33 17.78 12.22
C ALA A 421 -17.31 18.45 13.15
N ASP A 422 -17.34 18.10 14.44
CA ASP A 422 -16.43 18.66 15.45
C ASP A 422 -15.08 17.94 15.46
N VAL A 423 -14.29 18.19 14.42
CA VAL A 423 -12.95 17.62 14.25
C VAL A 423 -12.00 18.04 15.37
N TYR A 424 -12.15 19.25 15.92
CA TYR A 424 -11.29 19.71 17.02
C TYR A 424 -11.35 18.76 18.23
N ALA A 425 -12.54 18.31 18.62
CA ALA A 425 -12.70 17.38 19.74
C ALA A 425 -12.02 16.03 19.47
N ASP A 426 -12.28 15.43 18.32
CA ASP A 426 -11.64 14.17 17.90
C ASP A 426 -10.12 14.30 17.71
N TRP A 427 -9.66 15.48 17.27
CA TRP A 427 -8.24 15.79 17.17
C TRP A 427 -7.55 15.71 18.53
N LEU A 428 -8.19 16.22 19.59
CA LEU A 428 -7.67 16.13 20.95
C LEU A 428 -7.74 14.71 21.52
N HIS A 429 -8.74 13.90 21.13
CA HIS A 429 -8.86 12.50 21.55
C HIS A 429 -7.70 11.60 21.06
N GLN A 430 -6.84 12.08 20.17
CA GLN A 430 -5.56 11.40 19.89
C GLN A 430 -4.73 11.20 21.16
N ALA A 431 -4.80 12.13 22.12
CA ALA A 431 -4.11 12.01 23.41
C ALA A 431 -4.59 10.79 24.20
N ASP A 432 -5.88 10.47 24.13
CA ASP A 432 -6.48 9.29 24.78
C ASP A 432 -6.06 7.97 24.10
N ARG A 433 -5.49 8.08 22.90
CA ARG A 433 -4.91 6.97 22.13
C ARG A 433 -3.37 6.91 22.27
N GLY A 434 -2.79 7.66 23.21
CA GLY A 434 -1.34 7.69 23.43
C GLY A 434 -0.57 8.58 22.45
N ILE A 435 -1.24 9.48 21.72
CA ILE A 435 -0.62 10.28 20.65
C ILE A 435 -0.79 11.77 20.96
N PRO A 436 0.29 12.55 21.17
CA PRO A 436 0.18 13.99 21.34
C PRO A 436 -0.39 14.61 20.06
N PRO A 437 -1.52 15.34 20.08
CA PRO A 437 -2.16 15.83 18.86
C PRO A 437 -1.24 16.69 18.00
N PHE A 438 -0.42 17.55 18.61
CA PHE A 438 0.53 18.40 17.89
C PHE A 438 1.60 17.61 17.12
N SER A 439 1.93 16.40 17.54
CA SER A 439 2.93 15.55 16.87
C SER A 439 2.47 15.14 15.47
N GLN A 440 1.16 15.19 15.22
CA GLN A 440 0.53 14.84 13.94
C GLN A 440 0.41 16.04 12.99
N LEU A 441 1.02 17.19 13.32
CA LEU A 441 1.17 18.32 12.43
C LEU A 441 2.44 18.16 11.57
N HIS A 442 2.28 17.95 10.27
CA HIS A 442 3.36 17.67 9.33
C HIS A 442 4.33 18.85 9.17
N ASN A 443 3.83 20.09 9.30
CA ASN A 443 4.65 21.30 9.22
C ASN A 443 4.99 21.92 10.58
N TRP A 444 4.62 21.27 11.69
CA TRP A 444 4.73 21.81 13.05
C TRP A 444 3.92 23.11 13.32
N ILE A 445 3.05 23.52 12.39
CA ILE A 445 2.24 24.74 12.50
C ILE A 445 0.77 24.38 12.56
N ASN A 446 0.21 23.86 11.46
CA ASN A 446 -1.23 23.75 11.27
C ASN A 446 -1.66 22.82 10.11
N HIS A 447 -0.77 22.06 9.48
CA HIS A 447 -1.15 21.09 8.45
C HIS A 447 -1.08 19.68 9.02
N PRO A 448 -2.16 18.88 8.95
CA PRO A 448 -2.15 17.54 9.48
C PRO A 448 -1.39 16.60 8.56
N GLY A 449 -0.68 15.62 9.13
CA GLY A 449 -0.14 14.51 8.35
C GLY A 449 -1.22 13.50 7.96
N ASN A 450 -0.79 12.35 7.41
CA ASN A 450 -1.70 11.30 6.97
C ASN A 450 -2.64 10.81 8.08
N GLN A 451 -2.20 10.67 9.33
CA GLN A 451 -3.11 10.24 10.41
C GLN A 451 -4.09 11.35 10.80
N GLY A 452 -3.62 12.59 10.85
CA GLY A 452 -4.45 13.75 11.15
C GLY A 452 -5.57 13.99 10.12
N HIS A 453 -5.29 13.79 8.83
CA HIS A 453 -6.34 13.78 7.80
C HIS A 453 -7.33 12.64 7.95
N GLY A 454 -6.97 11.56 8.67
CA GLY A 454 -7.85 10.43 8.97
C GLY A 454 -8.90 10.84 9.99
N VAL A 455 -8.48 11.56 11.05
CA VAL A 455 -9.37 12.13 12.07
C VAL A 455 -10.48 13.00 11.45
N TYR A 456 -10.12 13.90 10.52
CA TYR A 456 -11.10 14.69 9.77
C TYR A 456 -12.12 13.80 9.04
N ALA A 457 -11.64 12.80 8.31
CA ALA A 457 -12.49 11.92 7.52
C ALA A 457 -13.42 11.07 8.39
N ASP A 458 -12.90 10.47 9.46
CA ASP A 458 -13.66 9.65 10.39
C ASP A 458 -14.74 10.47 11.11
N THR A 459 -14.44 11.72 11.47
CA THR A 459 -15.42 12.64 12.08
C THR A 459 -16.59 12.90 11.13
N ILE A 460 -16.29 13.14 9.85
CA ILE A 460 -17.30 13.44 8.83
C ILE A 460 -18.12 12.18 8.47
N LEU A 461 -17.46 11.03 8.28
CA LEU A 461 -18.11 9.79 7.84
C LEU A 461 -19.12 9.25 8.85
N ARG A 462 -18.98 9.57 10.14
CA ARG A 462 -19.94 9.20 11.20
C ARG A 462 -21.35 9.77 11.00
N PHE A 463 -21.51 10.82 10.19
CA PHE A 463 -22.83 11.33 9.81
C PHE A 463 -23.59 10.40 8.85
N PHE A 464 -22.89 9.45 8.24
CA PHE A 464 -23.44 8.64 7.15
C PHE A 464 -23.63 7.16 7.51
N THR A 465 -23.01 6.67 8.58
CA THR A 465 -23.19 5.30 9.08
C THR A 465 -24.62 5.05 9.60
N PRO A 466 -25.31 3.96 9.22
CA PRO A 466 -26.63 3.66 9.77
C PRO A 466 -26.55 3.31 11.27
N GLY A 467 -27.07 4.21 12.13
CA GLY A 467 -27.47 3.86 13.49
C GLY A 467 -27.27 4.88 14.61
N GLY A 468 -27.80 6.10 14.48
CA GLY A 468 -28.17 6.96 15.61
C GLY A 468 -29.64 6.81 16.04
N ALA A 469 -30.23 5.63 15.83
CA ALA A 469 -31.58 5.28 16.30
C ALA A 469 -31.63 3.76 16.53
N ALA A 470 -32.23 3.36 17.64
CA ALA A 470 -32.25 1.99 18.16
C ALA A 470 -32.62 0.94 17.08
N LYS A 471 -31.78 -0.10 16.98
CA LYS A 471 -32.01 -1.29 16.15
C LYS A 471 -33.39 -1.88 16.46
N LYS A 472 -34.26 -1.95 15.45
CA LYS A 472 -35.18 -3.07 15.31
C LYS A 472 -34.45 -4.13 14.51
N GLU A 473 -34.21 -5.26 15.15
CA GLU A 473 -33.66 -6.46 14.53
C GLU A 473 -34.43 -6.79 13.24
N THR A 474 -33.70 -6.81 12.13
CA THR A 474 -34.05 -7.67 11.01
C THR A 474 -32.82 -8.54 10.77
N SER A 475 -33.04 -9.85 10.85
CA SER A 475 -32.01 -10.87 10.92
C SER A 475 -31.03 -10.72 9.75
N ALA A 476 -29.79 -10.35 10.07
CA ALA A 476 -28.68 -10.60 9.16
C ALA A 476 -28.51 -12.12 9.05
N VAL A 477 -28.59 -12.63 7.82
CA VAL A 477 -28.14 -13.98 7.51
C VAL A 477 -26.66 -14.07 7.92
N PRO A 478 -26.26 -15.02 8.77
CA PRO A 478 -24.88 -15.15 9.20
C PRO A 478 -23.97 -15.40 7.98
N PRO A 479 -22.71 -14.95 7.98
CA PRO A 479 -21.78 -15.33 6.94
C PRO A 479 -21.63 -16.86 6.95
N ALA A 480 -22.02 -17.51 5.85
CA ALA A 480 -21.66 -18.89 5.62
C ALA A 480 -20.20 -18.95 5.13
N THR A 481 -19.27 -18.65 6.04
CA THR A 481 -17.81 -18.92 6.09
C THR A 481 -17.13 -17.81 6.91
N GLY A 482 -16.12 -18.19 7.71
CA GLY A 482 -15.55 -17.33 8.76
C GLY A 482 -14.62 -16.21 8.30
N LEU A 483 -14.39 -16.03 6.99
CA LEU A 483 -13.50 -15.00 6.46
C LEU A 483 -14.29 -13.76 6.00
N PRO A 484 -14.02 -12.57 6.59
CA PRO A 484 -14.55 -11.31 6.09
C PRO A 484 -14.12 -11.09 4.63
N GLN A 485 -15.09 -10.83 3.76
CA GLN A 485 -14.84 -10.55 2.34
C GLN A 485 -14.47 -9.07 2.16
N PRO A 486 -13.31 -8.75 1.54
CA PRO A 486 -12.90 -7.38 1.29
C PRO A 486 -13.58 -6.82 0.03
N ASP A 487 -13.60 -5.50 -0.12
CA ASP A 487 -13.78 -4.88 -1.43
C ASP A 487 -12.46 -4.97 -2.21
N ALA A 488 -12.53 -5.33 -3.49
CA ALA A 488 -11.39 -5.48 -4.39
C ALA A 488 -11.39 -4.49 -5.56
N GLU A 489 -12.43 -3.65 -5.70
CA GLU A 489 -12.48 -2.62 -6.73
C GLU A 489 -11.27 -1.67 -6.67
N SER A 490 -10.68 -1.40 -7.83
CA SER A 490 -9.56 -0.49 -7.96
C SER A 490 -9.60 0.21 -9.32
N PRO A 491 -9.25 1.50 -9.41
CA PRO A 491 -9.20 2.23 -10.68
C PRO A 491 -8.06 1.76 -11.60
N LEU A 492 -7.21 0.84 -11.13
CA LEU A 492 -6.08 0.29 -11.87
C LEU A 492 -6.48 -0.91 -12.73
N TRP A 493 -7.70 -1.39 -12.60
CA TRP A 493 -8.26 -2.45 -13.41
C TRP A 493 -9.74 -2.22 -13.67
N ARG A 494 -10.31 -2.95 -14.63
CA ARG A 494 -11.76 -2.93 -14.91
C ARG A 494 -12.24 -4.27 -15.45
N THR A 495 -13.55 -4.47 -15.44
CA THR A 495 -14.18 -5.60 -16.12
C THR A 495 -14.59 -5.23 -17.54
N LYS A 496 -14.40 -6.18 -18.46
CA LYS A 496 -14.85 -6.13 -19.85
C LYS A 496 -15.19 -7.56 -20.28
N PRO A 497 -15.96 -7.73 -21.38
CA PRO A 497 -16.10 -9.04 -22.02
C PRO A 497 -14.71 -9.64 -22.31
N ARG A 498 -14.53 -10.90 -21.91
CA ARG A 498 -13.26 -11.63 -22.04
C ARG A 498 -13.26 -12.47 -23.31
N GLU A 499 -12.12 -12.58 -23.97
CA GLU A 499 -11.93 -13.56 -25.05
C GLU A 499 -11.56 -14.91 -24.42
N LEU A 500 -12.53 -15.83 -24.33
CA LEU A 500 -12.36 -17.15 -23.75
C LEU A 500 -12.62 -18.23 -24.81
N PRO A 501 -11.86 -19.35 -24.82
CA PRO A 501 -12.22 -20.51 -25.63
C PRO A 501 -13.55 -21.11 -25.14
N ALA A 502 -14.24 -21.87 -25.99
CA ALA A 502 -15.47 -22.57 -25.59
C ALA A 502 -15.19 -23.48 -24.38
N ALA A 503 -16.09 -23.46 -23.38
CA ALA A 503 -15.87 -24.19 -22.14
C ALA A 503 -15.87 -25.70 -22.38
N GLU A 504 -16.72 -26.16 -23.29
CA GLU A 504 -16.88 -27.56 -23.69
C GLU A 504 -15.60 -28.10 -24.34
N ASP A 505 -14.96 -27.31 -25.19
CA ASP A 505 -13.69 -27.68 -25.84
C ASP A 505 -12.57 -27.86 -24.81
N ILE A 506 -12.51 -26.97 -23.81
CA ILE A 506 -11.53 -27.05 -22.73
C ILE A 506 -11.80 -28.25 -21.82
N ALA A 507 -13.07 -28.52 -21.51
CA ALA A 507 -13.47 -29.66 -20.68
C ALA A 507 -13.21 -31.02 -21.37
N ALA A 508 -13.37 -31.06 -22.70
CA ALA A 508 -13.10 -32.23 -23.52
C ALA A 508 -11.60 -32.49 -23.70
N LYS A 509 -10.75 -31.45 -23.66
CA LYS A 509 -9.31 -31.58 -23.88
C LYS A 509 -8.66 -32.48 -22.82
N ALA A 510 -7.96 -33.51 -23.30
CA ALA A 510 -7.14 -34.35 -22.43
C ALA A 510 -6.04 -33.50 -21.79
N ARG A 511 -5.82 -33.68 -20.49
CA ARG A 511 -4.69 -33.10 -19.76
C ARG A 511 -3.61 -34.15 -19.59
N PRO A 512 -2.57 -34.15 -20.44
CA PRO A 512 -1.55 -35.19 -20.41
C PRO A 512 -0.64 -35.14 -19.17
N ASN A 513 -0.67 -34.05 -18.38
CA ASN A 513 0.14 -33.90 -17.17
C ASN A 513 -0.68 -33.27 -16.02
N ALA A 514 -0.59 -33.84 -14.82
CA ALA A 514 -1.33 -33.44 -13.63
C ALA A 514 -0.71 -32.25 -12.86
N ASN A 515 0.52 -31.85 -13.18
CA ASN A 515 1.26 -30.84 -12.41
C ASN A 515 0.98 -29.40 -12.89
N LEU A 516 -0.27 -28.94 -12.76
CA LEU A 516 -0.65 -27.55 -13.04
C LEU A 516 0.02 -26.57 -12.06
N TYR A 517 0.02 -26.95 -10.78
CA TYR A 517 0.52 -26.13 -9.68
C TYR A 517 2.05 -26.09 -9.70
N GLY A 518 2.59 -25.05 -10.30
CA GLY A 518 4.00 -24.76 -10.34
C GLY A 518 4.40 -23.67 -9.35
N LEU A 519 5.65 -23.71 -8.91
CA LEU A 519 6.32 -22.67 -8.14
C LEU A 519 7.65 -22.31 -8.80
N TYR A 520 7.92 -21.04 -9.00
CA TYR A 520 9.27 -20.59 -9.34
C TYR A 520 10.08 -20.44 -8.05
N SER A 521 11.24 -21.07 -8.02
CA SER A 521 12.25 -20.91 -6.99
C SER A 521 13.68 -20.76 -7.53
N TRP A 522 14.50 -20.06 -6.76
CA TRP A 522 15.96 -20.20 -6.81
C TRP A 522 16.40 -21.41 -5.97
N TRP A 523 17.44 -22.14 -6.39
CA TRP A 523 17.91 -23.34 -5.67
C TRP A 523 18.11 -23.12 -4.16
N ASN A 524 18.80 -22.05 -3.76
CA ASN A 524 19.06 -21.76 -2.35
C ASN A 524 17.78 -21.53 -1.54
N GLU A 525 16.74 -20.96 -2.18
CA GLU A 525 15.45 -20.73 -1.54
C GLU A 525 14.66 -22.03 -1.40
N TYR A 526 14.68 -22.86 -2.44
CA TYR A 526 14.08 -24.20 -2.39
C TYR A 526 14.70 -25.02 -1.26
N LYS A 527 16.05 -25.09 -1.23
CA LYS A 527 16.82 -25.80 -0.20
C LYS A 527 16.42 -25.36 1.21
N ALA A 528 16.30 -24.06 1.43
CA ALA A 528 15.94 -23.50 2.74
C ALA A 528 14.51 -23.80 3.18
N ARG A 529 13.60 -24.15 2.26
CA ARG A 529 12.16 -24.32 2.55
C ARG A 529 11.59 -25.68 2.14
N ARG A 530 12.42 -26.67 1.81
CA ARG A 530 12.00 -28.02 1.33
C ARG A 530 10.83 -28.61 2.12
N ALA A 531 10.88 -28.60 3.46
CA ALA A 531 9.82 -29.16 4.30
C ALA A 531 8.47 -28.43 4.12
N ALA A 532 8.47 -27.10 4.14
CA ALA A 532 7.26 -26.30 3.94
C ALA A 532 6.71 -26.46 2.52
N LEU A 533 7.57 -26.54 1.51
CA LEU A 533 7.14 -26.75 0.12
C LEU A 533 6.47 -28.11 -0.09
N LYS A 534 6.99 -29.17 0.55
CA LYS A 534 6.35 -30.48 0.58
C LYS A 534 4.99 -30.44 1.27
N GLU A 535 4.88 -29.67 2.35
CA GLU A 535 3.62 -29.50 3.08
C GLU A 535 2.55 -28.78 2.26
N VAL A 536 2.93 -27.78 1.44
CA VAL A 536 1.98 -27.15 0.51
C VAL A 536 1.60 -28.08 -0.64
N GLY A 537 2.56 -28.82 -1.18
CA GLY A 537 2.30 -29.87 -2.18
C GLY A 537 2.59 -29.49 -3.63
N TRP A 538 3.43 -28.48 -3.91
CA TRP A 538 3.85 -28.19 -5.29
C TRP A 538 4.64 -29.37 -5.88
N LYS A 539 4.19 -29.83 -7.06
CA LYS A 539 4.83 -30.92 -7.80
C LYS A 539 5.61 -30.47 -9.03
N SER A 540 5.50 -29.21 -9.45
CA SER A 540 6.32 -28.63 -10.53
C SER A 540 7.15 -27.46 -10.02
N ILE A 541 8.46 -27.51 -10.16
CA ILE A 541 9.38 -26.46 -9.74
C ILE A 541 10.08 -25.89 -10.96
N ARG A 542 9.84 -24.61 -11.23
CA ARG A 542 10.67 -23.85 -12.16
C ARG A 542 11.90 -23.39 -11.40
N LEU A 543 13.06 -23.83 -11.84
CA LEU A 543 14.33 -23.52 -11.18
C LEU A 543 15.13 -22.51 -11.99
N GLY A 544 15.37 -21.35 -11.37
CA GLY A 544 16.32 -20.35 -11.86
C GLY A 544 17.72 -20.52 -11.27
N GLY A 545 18.74 -20.04 -11.99
CA GLY A 545 20.12 -19.98 -11.51
C GLY A 545 20.95 -21.25 -11.78
N PRO A 546 22.10 -21.42 -11.10
CA PRO A 546 22.99 -22.56 -11.33
C PRO A 546 22.34 -23.90 -10.96
N LEU A 547 22.41 -24.88 -11.87
CA LEU A 547 22.01 -26.25 -11.61
C LEU A 547 23.19 -27.10 -11.14
N THR A 548 23.16 -27.50 -9.88
CA THR A 548 24.19 -28.32 -9.23
C THR A 548 23.70 -29.75 -8.99
N ASP A 549 24.63 -30.68 -8.80
CA ASP A 549 24.32 -32.07 -8.42
C ASP A 549 23.53 -32.12 -7.10
N GLU A 550 23.87 -31.25 -6.14
CA GLU A 550 23.12 -31.11 -4.88
C GLU A 550 21.65 -30.72 -5.14
N ALA A 551 21.43 -29.76 -6.03
CA ALA A 551 20.08 -29.34 -6.41
C ALA A 551 19.29 -30.49 -7.02
N MET A 552 19.92 -31.22 -7.94
CA MET A 552 19.28 -32.35 -8.61
C MET A 552 19.00 -33.52 -7.68
N THR A 553 19.92 -33.86 -6.77
CA THR A 553 19.68 -34.87 -5.73
C THR A 553 18.42 -34.52 -4.93
N ALA A 554 18.33 -33.29 -4.43
CA ALA A 554 17.22 -32.86 -3.60
C ALA A 554 15.88 -32.86 -4.34
N LEU A 555 15.83 -32.28 -5.55
CA LEU A 555 14.61 -32.21 -6.35
C LEU A 555 14.14 -33.61 -6.78
N ALA A 556 15.08 -34.48 -7.17
CA ALA A 556 14.77 -35.86 -7.51
C ALA A 556 14.26 -36.65 -6.30
N GLN A 557 14.86 -36.51 -5.12
CA GLN A 557 14.37 -37.14 -3.89
C GLN A 557 12.98 -36.64 -3.50
N ASP A 558 12.71 -35.35 -3.69
CA ASP A 558 11.44 -34.72 -3.34
C ASP A 558 10.31 -35.08 -4.33
N GLY A 559 10.65 -35.73 -5.44
CA GLY A 559 9.68 -36.23 -6.41
C GLY A 559 8.98 -35.13 -7.20
N VAL A 560 9.59 -33.95 -7.29
CA VAL A 560 9.08 -32.84 -8.07
C VAL A 560 9.55 -32.92 -9.52
N GLU A 561 8.68 -32.49 -10.44
CA GLU A 561 9.03 -32.25 -11.83
C GLU A 561 9.80 -30.92 -11.93
N VAL A 562 10.93 -30.92 -12.64
CA VAL A 562 11.76 -29.72 -12.81
C VAL A 562 11.53 -29.13 -14.20
N LEU A 563 11.19 -27.84 -14.25
CA LEU A 563 11.39 -26.97 -15.40
C LEU A 563 12.68 -26.17 -15.15
N TYR A 564 13.73 -26.42 -15.92
CA TYR A 564 14.99 -25.70 -15.74
C TYR A 564 15.13 -24.56 -16.75
N THR A 565 15.32 -23.34 -16.25
CA THR A 565 15.55 -22.15 -17.08
C THR A 565 17.03 -21.99 -17.37
N PHE A 566 17.44 -22.37 -18.57
CA PHE A 566 18.81 -22.24 -19.03
C PHE A 566 19.04 -20.84 -19.62
N GLY A 567 19.92 -20.04 -19.00
CA GLY A 567 20.08 -18.61 -19.33
C GLY A 567 21.51 -18.13 -19.55
N ALA A 568 22.49 -19.03 -19.68
CA ALA A 568 23.90 -18.69 -19.82
C ALA A 568 24.57 -19.49 -20.95
N PRO A 569 25.57 -18.93 -21.66
CA PRO A 569 26.13 -17.58 -21.53
C PRO A 569 25.16 -16.50 -22.05
N ARG A 570 25.33 -15.26 -21.56
CA ARG A 570 24.66 -14.08 -22.13
C ARG A 570 25.49 -13.49 -23.27
N PHE A 571 24.84 -12.76 -24.17
CA PHE A 571 25.53 -12.06 -25.26
C PHE A 571 26.42 -10.95 -24.67
N ASP A 572 27.69 -10.94 -25.07
CA ASP A 572 28.68 -9.94 -24.66
C ASP A 572 29.03 -9.09 -25.88
N HIS A 573 28.57 -7.83 -25.92
CA HIS A 573 28.78 -6.94 -27.06
C HIS A 573 30.26 -6.73 -27.42
N ALA A 574 31.17 -6.80 -26.44
CA ALA A 574 32.59 -6.64 -26.72
C ALA A 574 33.21 -7.87 -27.40
N LYS A 575 32.62 -9.06 -27.21
CA LYS A 575 33.18 -10.34 -27.69
C LYS A 575 32.41 -10.94 -28.86
N ASP A 576 31.09 -10.74 -28.87
CA ASP A 576 30.16 -11.48 -29.73
C ASP A 576 29.60 -10.62 -30.88
N ALA A 577 29.80 -9.30 -30.88
CA ALA A 577 29.36 -8.44 -31.97
C ALA A 577 30.05 -8.84 -33.29
N GLY A 578 29.24 -9.14 -34.32
CA GLY A 578 29.71 -9.67 -35.60
C GLY A 578 30.10 -11.15 -35.56
N LYS A 579 29.88 -11.83 -34.43
CA LYS A 579 30.19 -13.25 -34.18
C LYS A 579 28.99 -13.97 -33.58
N GLU A 580 27.79 -13.61 -34.03
CA GLU A 580 26.53 -14.09 -33.48
C GLU A 580 26.40 -15.62 -33.56
N ASP A 581 26.90 -16.24 -34.64
CA ASP A 581 26.85 -17.69 -34.81
C ASP A 581 27.82 -18.42 -33.87
N GLU A 582 28.97 -17.81 -33.55
CA GLU A 582 29.90 -18.34 -32.53
C GLU A 582 29.28 -18.27 -31.13
N PHE A 583 28.56 -17.17 -30.83
CA PHE A 583 27.78 -17.05 -29.59
C PHE A 583 26.72 -18.16 -29.48
N VAL A 584 25.93 -18.38 -30.54
CA VAL A 584 24.92 -19.45 -30.58
C VAL A 584 25.55 -20.82 -30.38
N ALA A 585 26.67 -21.11 -31.06
CA ALA A 585 27.39 -22.37 -30.89
C ALA A 585 27.87 -22.58 -29.45
N ARG A 586 28.43 -21.53 -28.82
CA ARG A 586 28.87 -21.55 -27.42
C ARG A 586 27.72 -21.80 -26.46
N TYR A 587 26.56 -21.18 -26.71
CA TYR A 587 25.36 -21.42 -25.91
C TYR A 587 24.84 -22.84 -26.04
N VAL A 588 24.76 -23.37 -27.27
CA VAL A 588 24.34 -24.76 -27.53
C VAL A 588 25.29 -25.76 -26.86
N ALA A 589 26.60 -25.50 -26.89
CA ALA A 589 27.57 -26.35 -26.21
C ALA A 589 27.33 -26.39 -24.69
N ALA A 590 27.19 -25.23 -24.05
CA ALA A 590 26.92 -25.13 -22.62
C ALA A 590 25.57 -25.77 -22.23
N PHE A 591 24.53 -25.58 -23.05
CA PHE A 591 23.23 -26.23 -22.87
C PHE A 591 23.35 -27.75 -22.96
N THR A 592 24.03 -28.25 -24.00
CA THR A 592 24.18 -29.69 -24.26
C THR A 592 24.97 -30.37 -23.15
N GLU A 593 25.97 -29.70 -22.58
CA GLU A 593 26.70 -30.20 -21.41
C GLU A 593 25.77 -30.45 -20.22
N LYS A 594 24.94 -29.46 -19.85
CA LYS A 594 23.97 -29.60 -18.76
C LYS A 594 22.90 -30.65 -19.07
N LEU A 595 22.42 -30.67 -20.30
CA LEU A 595 21.46 -31.67 -20.76
C LEU A 595 22.02 -33.09 -20.67
N ARG A 596 23.28 -33.31 -21.05
CA ARG A 596 23.94 -34.62 -20.94
C ARG A 596 24.23 -35.02 -19.50
N ARG A 597 24.31 -34.07 -18.57
CA ARG A 597 24.45 -34.39 -17.15
C ARG A 597 23.11 -34.76 -16.50
N TYR A 598 22.07 -33.96 -16.71
CA TYR A 598 20.82 -34.06 -15.93
C TYR A 598 19.56 -34.46 -16.73
N GLY A 599 19.66 -34.59 -18.05
CA GLY A 599 18.58 -35.08 -18.91
C GLY A 599 18.48 -36.62 -18.94
N PRO A 600 17.59 -37.18 -19.77
CA PRO A 600 17.39 -38.63 -19.89
C PRO A 600 18.70 -39.37 -20.19
N GLY A 601 19.01 -40.37 -19.37
CA GLY A 601 20.26 -41.14 -19.48
C GLY A 601 21.53 -40.34 -19.14
N GLY A 602 21.38 -39.19 -18.47
CA GLY A 602 22.47 -38.29 -18.14
C GLY A 602 23.48 -38.88 -17.15
N SER A 603 24.71 -38.35 -17.16
CA SER A 603 25.81 -38.88 -16.35
C SER A 603 25.55 -38.82 -14.85
N PHE A 604 24.83 -37.80 -14.36
CA PHE A 604 24.51 -37.66 -12.94
C PHE A 604 23.77 -38.89 -12.39
N PHE A 605 22.71 -39.36 -13.07
CA PHE A 605 21.93 -40.53 -12.60
C PHE A 605 22.68 -41.87 -12.73
N LYS A 606 23.77 -41.91 -13.52
CA LYS A 606 24.65 -43.08 -13.60
C LYS A 606 25.66 -43.08 -12.46
N GLU A 607 26.17 -41.90 -12.10
CA GLU A 607 27.11 -41.70 -10.99
C GLU A 607 26.42 -41.82 -9.62
N HIS A 608 25.14 -41.45 -9.54
CA HIS A 608 24.33 -41.40 -8.32
C HIS A 608 23.12 -42.35 -8.38
N ALA A 609 23.37 -43.66 -8.43
CA ALA A 609 22.31 -44.68 -8.53
C ALA A 609 21.37 -44.72 -7.30
N GLU A 610 21.79 -44.15 -6.17
CA GLU A 610 20.98 -43.98 -4.96
C GLU A 610 19.91 -42.90 -5.09
N VAL A 611 20.04 -41.98 -6.05
CA VAL A 611 19.07 -40.91 -6.30
C VAL A 611 17.98 -41.42 -7.24
N PRO A 612 16.67 -41.17 -6.96
CA PRO A 612 15.61 -41.54 -7.87
C PRO A 612 15.83 -41.00 -9.28
N ASN A 613 15.81 -41.87 -10.29
CA ASN A 613 16.06 -41.49 -11.69
C ASN A 613 14.91 -40.63 -12.24
N ARG A 614 15.03 -39.31 -12.08
CA ARG A 614 14.06 -38.29 -12.47
C ARG A 614 14.74 -37.21 -13.31
N PRO A 615 15.06 -37.50 -14.58
CA PRO A 615 15.75 -36.56 -15.44
C PRO A 615 14.92 -35.32 -15.73
N ILE A 616 15.59 -34.20 -15.99
CA ILE A 616 14.90 -32.97 -16.44
C ILE A 616 14.40 -33.18 -17.86
N LEU A 617 13.09 -33.16 -18.03
CA LEU A 617 12.44 -33.28 -19.33
C LEU A 617 12.10 -31.93 -19.95
N HIS A 618 11.87 -30.90 -19.14
CA HIS A 618 11.44 -29.58 -19.59
C HIS A 618 12.56 -28.55 -19.41
N TRP A 619 13.00 -27.98 -20.54
CA TRP A 619 14.10 -27.02 -20.58
C TRP A 619 13.61 -25.72 -21.18
N GLU A 620 13.62 -24.65 -20.39
CA GLU A 620 13.24 -23.31 -20.81
C GLU A 620 14.45 -22.53 -21.30
N ILE A 621 14.33 -21.92 -22.48
CA ILE A 621 15.45 -21.28 -23.16
C ILE A 621 15.40 -19.77 -22.94
N CYS A 622 16.30 -19.32 -22.06
CA CYS A 622 16.39 -17.98 -21.50
C CYS A 622 15.17 -17.58 -20.64
N ASN A 623 15.39 -16.64 -19.71
CA ASN A 623 14.33 -15.90 -19.03
C ASN A 623 14.17 -14.56 -19.72
N GLU A 624 12.95 -14.16 -20.08
CA GLU A 624 12.61 -12.83 -20.64
C GLU A 624 13.62 -12.30 -21.69
N PRO A 625 13.87 -13.07 -22.77
CA PRO A 625 14.81 -12.68 -23.84
C PRO A 625 14.38 -11.42 -24.60
N ASN A 626 13.12 -10.99 -24.46
CA ASN A 626 12.63 -9.71 -24.96
C ASN A 626 13.20 -8.49 -24.20
N PHE A 627 13.80 -8.69 -23.03
CA PHE A 627 14.49 -7.68 -22.23
C PHE A 627 16.01 -7.94 -22.17
N GLN A 628 16.70 -7.45 -21.13
CA GLN A 628 18.16 -7.45 -21.01
C GLN A 628 18.81 -8.83 -20.76
N TYR A 629 18.02 -9.88 -20.52
CA TYR A 629 18.52 -11.12 -19.93
C TYR A 629 19.25 -12.04 -20.92
N LEU A 630 18.93 -11.94 -22.21
CA LEU A 630 19.71 -12.59 -23.28
C LEU A 630 20.78 -11.66 -23.85
N VAL A 631 20.34 -10.47 -24.28
CA VAL A 631 21.19 -9.42 -24.84
C VAL A 631 21.03 -8.13 -24.02
N PRO A 632 22.07 -7.70 -23.29
CA PRO A 632 22.00 -6.46 -22.50
C PRO A 632 21.95 -5.21 -23.41
N PRO A 633 21.57 -4.03 -22.89
CA PRO A 633 21.66 -2.78 -23.64
C PRO A 633 23.11 -2.40 -23.97
N ASP A 634 23.33 -1.76 -25.12
CA ASP A 634 24.65 -1.27 -25.59
C ASP A 634 24.62 0.17 -26.13
N GLY A 635 23.54 0.90 -25.88
CA GLY A 635 23.38 2.29 -26.32
C GLY A 635 22.75 2.48 -27.70
N ARG A 636 22.53 1.41 -28.47
CA ARG A 636 21.77 1.51 -29.73
C ARG A 636 20.29 1.87 -29.48
N PRO A 637 19.58 2.45 -30.46
CA PRO A 637 18.15 2.73 -30.33
C PRO A 637 17.34 1.48 -29.96
N ASN A 638 16.35 1.64 -29.07
CA ASN A 638 15.57 0.50 -28.55
C ASN A 638 14.98 -0.39 -29.65
N LYS A 639 14.46 0.20 -30.73
CA LYS A 639 13.87 -0.56 -31.85
C LYS A 639 14.90 -1.48 -32.53
N GLU A 640 16.14 -1.01 -32.68
CA GLU A 640 17.23 -1.79 -33.28
C GLU A 640 17.70 -2.89 -32.33
N LEU A 641 17.76 -2.60 -31.02
CA LEU A 641 18.09 -3.60 -30.00
C LEU A 641 17.02 -4.69 -29.90
N GLU A 642 15.74 -4.33 -29.99
CA GLU A 642 14.62 -5.27 -30.00
C GLU A 642 14.70 -6.19 -31.22
N ALA A 643 14.88 -5.63 -32.43
CA ALA A 643 15.05 -6.43 -33.64
C ALA A 643 16.28 -7.35 -33.55
N PHE A 644 17.38 -6.88 -32.96
CA PHE A 644 18.57 -7.70 -32.74
C PHE A 644 18.30 -8.86 -31.77
N ARG A 645 17.63 -8.60 -30.64
CA ARG A 645 17.20 -9.65 -29.69
C ARG A 645 16.32 -10.70 -30.35
N GLU A 646 15.36 -10.27 -31.15
CA GLU A 646 14.42 -11.16 -31.87
C GLU A 646 15.17 -12.09 -32.83
N ASN A 647 16.09 -11.55 -33.64
CA ASN A 647 16.90 -12.34 -34.57
C ASN A 647 17.85 -13.32 -33.87
N ILE A 648 18.54 -12.87 -32.81
CA ILE A 648 19.44 -13.73 -32.04
C ILE A 648 18.67 -14.87 -31.37
N TYR A 649 17.50 -14.57 -30.79
CA TYR A 649 16.68 -15.57 -30.14
C TYR A 649 16.13 -16.61 -31.13
N ALA A 650 15.73 -16.19 -32.34
CA ALA A 650 15.28 -17.11 -33.39
C ALA A 650 16.37 -18.14 -33.75
N LYS A 651 17.60 -17.67 -34.03
CA LYS A 651 18.76 -18.55 -34.29
C LYS A 651 19.04 -19.49 -33.12
N LEU A 652 19.03 -18.94 -31.90
CA LEU A 652 19.32 -19.67 -30.69
C LEU A 652 18.32 -20.81 -30.44
N LEU A 653 17.02 -20.50 -30.53
CA LEU A 653 15.95 -21.45 -30.25
C LEU A 653 15.99 -22.64 -31.22
N ILE A 654 16.20 -22.37 -32.52
CA ILE A 654 16.37 -23.40 -33.56
C ILE A 654 17.56 -24.31 -33.24
N ALA A 655 18.72 -23.72 -32.93
CA ALA A 655 19.95 -24.47 -32.69
C ALA A 655 19.85 -25.34 -31.42
N VAL A 656 19.31 -24.78 -30.33
CA VAL A 656 19.12 -25.49 -29.06
C VAL A 656 18.13 -26.64 -29.21
N HIS A 657 16.99 -26.41 -29.88
CA HIS A 657 16.02 -27.47 -30.12
C HIS A 657 16.62 -28.63 -30.91
N ARG A 658 17.35 -28.34 -31.99
CA ARG A 658 18.03 -29.37 -32.77
C ARG A 658 19.01 -30.17 -31.90
N ALA A 659 19.84 -29.49 -31.10
CA ALA A 659 20.79 -30.15 -30.21
C ALA A 659 20.09 -31.02 -29.15
N ALA A 660 19.00 -30.54 -28.56
CA ALA A 660 18.22 -31.28 -27.58
C ALA A 660 17.65 -32.59 -28.15
N LYS A 661 17.03 -32.52 -29.34
CA LYS A 661 16.44 -33.71 -29.99
C LYS A 661 17.49 -34.73 -30.43
N LEU A 662 18.72 -34.32 -30.71
CA LEU A 662 19.84 -35.23 -30.96
C LEU A 662 20.29 -35.98 -29.71
N VAL A 663 20.12 -35.41 -28.51
CA VAL A 663 20.42 -36.09 -27.24
C VAL A 663 19.28 -37.04 -26.85
N SER A 664 18.03 -36.58 -26.89
CA SER A 664 16.87 -37.43 -26.61
C SER A 664 15.57 -36.84 -27.16
N GLY A 665 14.75 -37.68 -27.78
CA GLY A 665 13.41 -37.30 -28.25
C GLY A 665 12.40 -37.04 -27.12
N GLN A 666 12.72 -37.41 -25.88
CA GLN A 666 11.85 -37.16 -24.71
C GLN A 666 11.91 -35.71 -24.22
N ILE A 667 12.97 -34.97 -24.57
CA ILE A 667 13.15 -33.59 -24.13
C ILE A 667 12.10 -32.67 -24.75
N ARG A 668 11.55 -31.79 -23.93
CA ARG A 668 10.61 -30.75 -24.32
C ARG A 668 11.26 -29.38 -24.14
N ILE A 669 11.35 -28.64 -25.24
CA ILE A 669 11.85 -27.27 -25.24
C ILE A 669 10.70 -26.32 -24.97
N VAL A 670 10.84 -25.55 -23.90
CA VAL A 670 9.96 -24.44 -23.53
C VAL A 670 10.59 -23.15 -24.07
N GLY A 671 9.96 -22.55 -25.09
CA GLY A 671 10.44 -21.35 -25.75
C GLY A 671 9.78 -20.08 -25.22
N PHE A 672 10.35 -18.94 -25.63
CA PHE A 672 9.92 -17.57 -25.37
C PHE A 672 10.14 -17.07 -23.94
N SER A 673 9.45 -17.60 -22.92
CA SER A 673 9.53 -17.11 -21.53
C SER A 673 9.49 -15.57 -21.44
N THR A 674 8.56 -14.96 -22.18
CA THR A 674 8.58 -13.50 -22.42
C THR A 674 7.83 -12.71 -21.37
N GLY A 675 8.40 -11.59 -20.94
CA GLY A 675 7.74 -10.64 -20.02
C GLY A 675 6.67 -9.79 -20.72
N GLY A 676 5.48 -9.68 -20.11
CA GLY A 676 4.30 -9.01 -20.70
C GLY A 676 4.26 -7.47 -20.63
N VAL A 677 5.24 -6.81 -20.01
CA VAL A 677 5.25 -5.35 -19.86
C VAL A 677 5.27 -4.67 -21.25
N SER A 678 4.40 -3.66 -21.44
CA SER A 678 4.25 -2.91 -22.70
C SER A 678 3.85 -3.78 -23.90
N ALA A 679 3.15 -4.90 -23.67
CA ALA A 679 2.84 -5.92 -24.68
C ALA A 679 4.10 -6.45 -25.41
N GLY A 680 5.25 -6.40 -24.72
CA GLY A 680 6.54 -6.81 -25.28
C GLY A 680 6.60 -8.30 -25.62
N ASP A 681 5.86 -9.13 -24.91
CA ASP A 681 5.68 -10.56 -25.18
C ASP A 681 5.02 -10.81 -26.54
N LEU A 682 3.86 -10.20 -26.80
CA LEU A 682 3.10 -10.37 -28.03
C LEU A 682 3.91 -9.91 -29.25
N ARG A 683 4.61 -8.77 -29.12
CA ARG A 683 5.52 -8.27 -30.16
C ARG A 683 6.64 -9.28 -30.43
N PHE A 684 7.33 -9.70 -29.38
CA PHE A 684 8.49 -10.57 -29.49
C PHE A 684 8.12 -11.94 -30.07
N ILE A 685 7.03 -12.55 -29.59
CA ILE A 685 6.51 -13.82 -30.13
C ILE A 685 6.28 -13.71 -31.63
N ARG A 686 5.52 -12.69 -32.07
CA ARG A 686 5.24 -12.47 -33.50
C ARG A 686 6.52 -12.26 -34.30
N ASN A 687 7.42 -11.40 -33.83
CA ASN A 687 8.59 -11.00 -34.60
C ASN A 687 9.65 -12.10 -34.69
N VAL A 688 9.88 -12.89 -33.63
CA VAL A 688 10.78 -14.04 -33.68
C VAL A 688 10.26 -15.10 -34.67
N HIS A 689 8.95 -15.37 -34.69
CA HIS A 689 8.38 -16.28 -35.70
C HIS A 689 8.53 -15.74 -37.13
N ALA A 690 8.48 -14.42 -37.30
CA ALA A 690 8.70 -13.78 -38.60
C ALA A 690 10.18 -13.76 -39.01
N ALA A 691 11.11 -13.77 -38.06
CA ALA A 691 12.55 -13.74 -38.32
C ALA A 691 13.06 -15.01 -39.01
N ASP A 692 12.50 -16.18 -38.67
CA ASP A 692 12.86 -17.45 -39.30
C ASP A 692 11.70 -18.46 -39.27
N ALA A 693 11.34 -19.01 -40.43
CA ALA A 693 10.24 -19.97 -40.59
C ALA A 693 10.46 -21.30 -39.82
N GLY A 694 11.70 -21.60 -39.43
CA GLY A 694 12.07 -22.74 -38.61
C GLY A 694 11.66 -22.60 -37.14
N VAL A 695 11.43 -21.38 -36.64
CA VAL A 695 11.09 -21.11 -35.23
C VAL A 695 9.83 -21.87 -34.81
N ALA A 696 8.81 -21.90 -35.67
CA ALA A 696 7.55 -22.59 -35.39
C ALA A 696 7.71 -24.10 -35.15
N ARG A 697 8.87 -24.69 -35.45
CA ARG A 697 9.21 -26.11 -35.18
C ARG A 697 10.32 -26.26 -34.13
N ALA A 698 10.79 -25.17 -33.54
CA ALA A 698 11.93 -25.12 -32.64
C ALA A 698 11.56 -25.08 -31.15
N TYR A 699 10.29 -25.31 -30.81
CA TYR A 699 9.84 -25.46 -29.43
C TYR A 699 8.63 -26.40 -29.35
N ASP A 700 8.54 -27.10 -28.23
CA ASP A 700 7.43 -28.00 -27.91
C ASP A 700 6.30 -27.22 -27.20
N ILE A 701 6.67 -26.27 -26.34
CA ILE A 701 5.77 -25.49 -25.48
C ILE A 701 6.15 -24.01 -25.60
N LEU A 702 5.16 -23.11 -25.68
CA LEU A 702 5.37 -21.67 -25.60
C LEU A 702 5.16 -21.19 -24.16
N ALA A 703 6.08 -20.42 -23.62
CA ALA A 703 5.96 -19.79 -22.30
C ALA A 703 5.85 -18.26 -22.38
N THR A 704 5.04 -17.67 -21.51
CA THR A 704 4.89 -16.22 -21.35
C THR A 704 4.62 -15.85 -19.89
N HIS A 705 4.87 -14.60 -19.50
CA HIS A 705 4.71 -14.06 -18.14
C HIS A 705 3.65 -12.93 -18.12
N PRO A 706 2.34 -13.26 -18.14
CA PRO A 706 1.28 -12.27 -18.29
C PRO A 706 0.94 -11.56 -16.98
N TYR A 707 1.89 -10.81 -16.43
CA TYR A 707 1.68 -9.99 -15.23
C TYR A 707 0.58 -8.95 -15.44
N VAL A 708 -0.39 -8.93 -14.52
CA VAL A 708 -1.54 -8.00 -14.54
C VAL A 708 -1.64 -7.14 -13.28
N ASP A 709 -0.69 -7.26 -12.35
CA ASP A 709 -0.65 -6.54 -11.07
C ASP A 709 -0.96 -5.02 -11.24
N PRO A 710 -1.89 -4.43 -10.46
CA PRO A 710 -2.69 -5.00 -9.35
C PRO A 710 -4.08 -5.50 -9.73
N SER A 711 -4.33 -5.79 -11.02
CA SER A 711 -5.61 -6.36 -11.46
C SER A 711 -5.80 -7.78 -10.90
N PRO A 712 -7.05 -8.17 -10.54
CA PRO A 712 -7.38 -9.59 -10.41
C PRO A 712 -7.10 -10.33 -11.73
N PRO A 713 -6.86 -11.65 -11.69
CA PRO A 713 -6.52 -12.44 -12.88
C PRO A 713 -7.61 -12.39 -13.97
N GLU A 714 -8.88 -12.22 -13.61
CA GLU A 714 -10.01 -12.11 -14.52
C GLU A 714 -10.17 -10.69 -15.11
N GLY A 715 -9.56 -9.69 -14.48
CA GLY A 715 -9.72 -8.29 -14.84
C GLY A 715 -8.81 -7.84 -15.99
N PHE A 716 -9.11 -6.64 -16.49
CA PHE A 716 -8.27 -5.92 -17.43
C PHE A 716 -7.45 -4.89 -16.65
N SER A 717 -6.15 -5.13 -16.55
CA SER A 717 -5.19 -4.19 -16.01
C SER A 717 -5.12 -2.96 -16.92
N ILE A 718 -5.34 -1.78 -16.35
CA ILE A 718 -5.36 -0.52 -17.10
C ILE A 718 -3.93 -0.03 -17.22
N GLN A 719 -3.35 -0.15 -18.42
CA GLN A 719 -1.99 0.30 -18.70
C GLN A 719 -2.01 1.55 -19.58
N LYS A 720 -0.92 2.34 -19.53
CA LYS A 720 -0.77 3.54 -20.37
C LYS A 720 -0.82 3.24 -21.87
N TRP A 721 -0.47 2.02 -22.25
CA TRP A 721 -0.42 1.52 -23.63
C TRP A 721 -1.68 0.72 -24.03
N GLY A 722 -2.71 0.68 -23.17
CA GLY A 722 -3.96 -0.04 -23.42
C GLY A 722 -4.28 -1.01 -22.30
N ASP A 723 -5.51 -1.54 -22.31
CA ASP A 723 -5.90 -2.54 -21.32
C ASP A 723 -5.24 -3.89 -21.63
N TYR A 724 -4.74 -4.57 -20.60
CA TYR A 724 -4.08 -5.87 -20.70
C TYR A 724 -4.72 -6.88 -19.77
N SER A 725 -5.04 -8.07 -20.28
CA SER A 725 -5.60 -9.17 -19.48
C SER A 725 -4.96 -10.50 -19.88
N ILE A 726 -4.95 -11.45 -18.95
CA ILE A 726 -4.43 -12.80 -19.17
C ILE A 726 -5.18 -13.48 -20.34
N SER A 727 -6.52 -13.34 -20.38
CA SER A 727 -7.36 -13.96 -21.40
C SER A 727 -7.10 -13.42 -22.82
N THR A 728 -7.08 -12.10 -22.99
CA THR A 728 -6.83 -11.47 -24.30
C THR A 728 -5.38 -11.68 -24.76
N ASN A 729 -4.43 -11.70 -23.82
CA ASN A 729 -3.05 -12.06 -24.12
C ASN A 729 -2.96 -13.47 -24.72
N LEU A 730 -3.53 -14.47 -24.04
CA LEU A 730 -3.53 -15.85 -24.52
C LEU A 730 -4.25 -15.98 -25.87
N ALA A 731 -5.42 -15.35 -26.03
CA ALA A 731 -6.16 -15.38 -27.29
C ALA A 731 -5.33 -14.81 -28.46
N THR A 732 -4.56 -13.75 -28.21
CA THR A 732 -3.65 -13.16 -29.20
C THR A 732 -2.48 -14.10 -29.53
N ILE A 733 -1.90 -14.75 -28.52
CA ILE A 733 -0.86 -15.78 -28.72
C ILE A 733 -1.40 -16.93 -29.56
N ARG A 734 -2.61 -17.42 -29.25
CA ARG A 734 -3.28 -18.50 -30.01
C ARG A 734 -3.49 -18.12 -31.48
N LYS A 735 -3.96 -16.89 -31.75
CA LYS A 735 -4.09 -16.34 -33.10
C LYS A 735 -2.72 -16.30 -33.81
N SER A 736 -1.66 -15.87 -33.14
CA SER A 736 -0.30 -15.87 -33.69
C SER A 736 0.20 -17.29 -34.00
N LEU A 737 -0.01 -18.24 -33.10
CA LEU A 737 0.38 -19.64 -33.29
C LEU A 737 -0.38 -20.30 -34.44
N ALA A 738 -1.66 -19.97 -34.62
CA ALA A 738 -2.48 -20.49 -35.72
C ALA A 738 -1.93 -20.12 -37.09
N LEU A 739 -1.34 -18.92 -37.25
CA LEU A 739 -0.66 -18.49 -38.49
C LEU A 739 0.51 -19.41 -38.87
N HIS A 740 1.05 -20.15 -37.91
CA HIS A 740 2.14 -21.10 -38.10
C HIS A 740 1.70 -22.56 -37.95
N GLN A 741 0.39 -22.86 -38.05
CA GLN A 741 -0.17 -24.21 -37.90
C GLN A 741 0.13 -24.83 -36.53
N ARG A 742 0.27 -24.00 -35.50
CA ARG A 742 0.59 -24.40 -34.12
C ARG A 742 -0.45 -23.93 -33.12
N GLY A 743 -1.68 -23.62 -33.55
CA GLY A 743 -2.76 -23.08 -32.69
C GLY A 743 -2.97 -23.87 -31.39
N ASP A 744 -2.82 -25.19 -31.46
CA ASP A 744 -3.00 -26.12 -30.34
C ASP A 744 -1.76 -26.37 -29.48
N ALA A 745 -0.60 -25.77 -29.83
CA ALA A 745 0.63 -25.96 -29.08
C ALA A 745 0.45 -25.61 -27.59
N PRO A 746 1.00 -26.37 -26.64
CA PRO A 746 0.91 -26.04 -25.23
C PRO A 746 1.40 -24.61 -24.93
N VAL A 747 0.67 -23.90 -24.08
CA VAL A 747 1.08 -22.60 -23.53
C VAL A 747 1.17 -22.71 -22.02
N TRP A 748 2.29 -22.29 -21.44
CA TRP A 748 2.54 -22.27 -20.00
C TRP A 748 2.77 -20.83 -19.50
N TYR A 749 2.36 -20.57 -18.27
CA TYR A 749 2.72 -19.36 -17.55
C TYR A 749 3.85 -19.68 -16.59
N THR A 750 5.09 -19.49 -17.03
CA THR A 750 6.27 -19.90 -16.27
C THR A 750 6.72 -18.84 -15.25
N GLU A 751 6.01 -17.71 -15.20
CA GLU A 751 6.21 -16.69 -14.18
C GLU A 751 4.94 -15.82 -14.01
N MET A 752 4.41 -15.76 -12.79
CA MET A 752 3.21 -14.99 -12.42
C MET A 752 3.21 -14.60 -10.94
N GLY A 753 2.56 -13.50 -10.59
CA GLY A 753 2.28 -13.16 -9.19
C GLY A 753 1.71 -11.76 -8.99
N TRP A 754 1.50 -11.41 -7.72
CA TRP A 754 1.09 -10.08 -7.26
C TRP A 754 1.95 -9.63 -6.07
N GLU A 755 2.27 -8.34 -5.99
CA GLU A 755 3.03 -7.79 -4.86
C GLU A 755 2.15 -7.49 -3.64
N ILE A 756 2.65 -7.73 -2.43
CA ILE A 756 2.07 -7.18 -1.20
C ILE A 756 2.79 -5.90 -0.75
N PRO A 757 2.09 -5.00 -0.03
CA PRO A 757 2.72 -3.80 0.49
C PRO A 757 3.68 -4.09 1.66
N GLN A 758 4.56 -3.13 1.98
CA GLN A 758 5.51 -3.29 3.08
C GLN A 758 4.84 -3.32 4.46
N GLU A 759 3.75 -2.56 4.62
CA GLU A 759 2.93 -2.56 5.83
C GLU A 759 2.34 -3.95 6.16
N GLU A 760 2.20 -4.83 5.17
CA GLU A 760 1.76 -6.22 5.33
C GLU A 760 2.94 -7.22 5.32
N GLY A 761 4.16 -6.73 5.53
CA GLY A 761 5.36 -7.55 5.67
C GLY A 761 6.13 -7.81 4.38
N GLY A 762 5.86 -7.06 3.30
CA GLY A 762 6.69 -7.01 2.10
C GLY A 762 8.10 -6.45 2.38
N ARG A 763 9.14 -7.09 1.85
CA ARG A 763 10.55 -6.72 2.12
C ARG A 763 10.96 -5.41 1.47
N PHE A 764 10.65 -5.21 0.20
CA PHE A 764 11.21 -4.14 -0.62
C PHE A 764 10.33 -2.89 -0.61
N PRO A 765 10.93 -1.68 -0.64
CA PRO A 765 10.17 -0.44 -0.73
C PRO A 765 9.38 -0.42 -2.03
N GLY A 766 8.07 -0.19 -1.94
CA GLY A 766 7.14 -0.27 -3.07
C GLY A 766 7.58 0.64 -4.22
N LYS A 767 8.07 0.05 -5.32
CA LYS A 767 8.47 0.76 -6.53
C LYS A 767 7.52 0.51 -7.72
N ARG A 768 6.65 -0.51 -7.66
CA ARG A 768 5.70 -0.83 -8.73
C ARG A 768 4.33 -0.20 -8.45
N ALA A 769 3.56 0.05 -9.51
CA ALA A 769 2.41 0.97 -9.52
C ALA A 769 1.16 0.50 -8.74
N GLY A 770 1.21 -0.66 -8.10
CA GLY A 770 0.22 -1.08 -7.12
C GLY A 770 0.54 -2.46 -6.57
N SER A 771 0.63 -2.55 -5.25
CA SER A 771 0.54 -3.79 -4.50
C SER A 771 -0.92 -4.10 -4.16
N VAL A 772 -1.22 -5.35 -3.87
CA VAL A 772 -2.52 -5.81 -3.38
C VAL A 772 -2.37 -6.28 -1.93
N PRO A 773 -3.39 -6.10 -1.07
CA PRO A 773 -3.41 -6.70 0.26
C PRO A 773 -3.12 -8.20 0.23
N SER A 774 -2.48 -8.72 1.27
CA SER A 774 -2.00 -10.11 1.38
C SER A 774 -3.11 -11.14 1.17
N ASP A 775 -4.32 -10.88 1.66
CA ASP A 775 -5.48 -11.74 1.43
C ASP A 775 -5.95 -11.73 -0.03
N LEU A 776 -5.89 -10.57 -0.70
CA LEU A 776 -6.17 -10.47 -2.13
C LEU A 776 -5.06 -11.10 -2.97
N GLN A 777 -3.79 -10.99 -2.56
CA GLN A 777 -2.68 -11.74 -3.19
C GLN A 777 -2.96 -13.24 -3.15
N ALA A 778 -3.34 -13.76 -1.98
CA ALA A 778 -3.68 -15.16 -1.79
C ALA A 778 -4.84 -15.59 -2.70
N ALA A 779 -5.92 -14.81 -2.71
CA ALA A 779 -7.08 -15.05 -3.57
C ALA A 779 -6.73 -15.01 -5.05
N TYR A 780 -5.94 -14.04 -5.50
CA TYR A 780 -5.55 -13.87 -6.91
C TYR A 780 -4.68 -15.02 -7.39
N ILE A 781 -3.79 -15.56 -6.55
CA ILE A 781 -2.98 -16.74 -6.87
C ILE A 781 -3.87 -17.96 -7.14
N VAL A 782 -4.81 -18.30 -6.25
CA VAL A 782 -5.67 -19.49 -6.45
C VAL A 782 -6.69 -19.29 -7.58
N ARG A 783 -7.21 -18.07 -7.75
CA ARG A 783 -8.08 -17.69 -8.87
C ARG A 783 -7.33 -17.71 -10.20
N ASN A 784 -6.04 -17.40 -10.22
CA ASN A 784 -5.20 -17.52 -11.42
C ASN A 784 -5.03 -18.99 -11.83
N TYR A 785 -4.83 -19.91 -10.89
CA TYR A 785 -4.85 -21.35 -11.21
C TYR A 785 -6.21 -21.75 -11.80
N ALA A 786 -7.32 -21.32 -11.21
CA ALA A 786 -8.66 -21.60 -11.73
C ALA A 786 -8.88 -21.05 -13.14
N LEU A 787 -8.50 -19.80 -13.39
CA LEU A 787 -8.59 -19.16 -14.70
C LEU A 787 -7.68 -19.83 -15.74
N ALA A 788 -6.44 -20.15 -15.39
CA ALA A 788 -5.51 -20.87 -16.26
C ALA A 788 -6.12 -22.22 -16.70
N MET A 789 -6.81 -22.91 -15.79
CA MET A 789 -7.53 -24.12 -16.16
C MET A 789 -8.64 -23.88 -17.16
N ARG A 790 -9.48 -22.89 -16.91
CA ARG A 790 -10.55 -22.47 -17.81
C ARG A 790 -10.05 -22.04 -19.19
N LEU A 791 -8.82 -21.52 -19.27
CA LEU A 791 -8.15 -21.10 -20.50
C LEU A 791 -7.42 -22.23 -21.24
N GLY A 792 -7.37 -23.45 -20.67
CA GLY A 792 -6.62 -24.57 -21.25
C GLY A 792 -5.09 -24.42 -21.13
N VAL A 793 -4.62 -23.65 -20.17
CA VAL A 793 -3.20 -23.53 -19.81
C VAL A 793 -2.83 -24.73 -18.93
N GLU A 794 -1.71 -25.37 -19.26
CA GLU A 794 -1.30 -26.64 -18.64
C GLU A 794 -0.45 -26.44 -17.39
N ARG A 795 0.20 -25.27 -17.26
CA ARG A 795 1.13 -25.01 -16.16
C ARG A 795 1.19 -23.55 -15.79
N VAL A 796 1.22 -23.29 -14.48
CA VAL A 796 1.41 -21.95 -13.91
C VAL A 796 2.45 -22.02 -12.81
N HIS A 797 3.56 -21.30 -12.94
CA HIS A 797 4.58 -21.16 -11.92
C HIS A 797 4.45 -19.80 -11.24
N VAL A 798 4.00 -19.81 -9.99
CA VAL A 798 3.86 -18.57 -9.20
C VAL A 798 5.18 -18.16 -8.57
N MET A 799 5.37 -16.85 -8.46
CA MET A 799 6.50 -16.15 -7.87
C MET A 799 6.10 -15.68 -6.48
N PHE A 800 6.90 -15.84 -5.42
CA PHE A 800 8.15 -16.59 -5.24
C PHE A 800 8.06 -17.34 -3.90
N ILE A 801 9.07 -18.13 -3.52
CA ILE A 801 9.14 -18.62 -2.13
C ILE A 801 9.24 -17.43 -1.16
N HIS A 802 10.15 -16.48 -1.38
CA HIS A 802 10.31 -15.28 -0.56
C HIS A 802 10.28 -14.02 -1.42
N ASP A 803 10.17 -12.86 -0.78
CA ASP A 803 10.41 -11.59 -1.47
C ASP A 803 11.86 -11.53 -1.97
N SER A 804 12.01 -11.54 -3.29
CA SER A 804 13.28 -11.51 -4.04
C SER A 804 13.22 -10.48 -5.18
N ASP A 805 14.35 -10.08 -5.74
CA ASP A 805 14.42 -9.26 -6.96
C ASP A 805 13.60 -7.95 -6.95
N GLN A 806 13.57 -7.27 -5.80
CA GLN A 806 12.74 -6.06 -5.61
C GLN A 806 11.25 -6.34 -5.92
N TYR A 807 10.78 -7.55 -5.61
CA TYR A 807 9.44 -8.05 -5.80
C TYR A 807 8.89 -8.61 -4.49
N ASN A 808 7.77 -8.06 -4.01
CA ASN A 808 7.12 -8.49 -2.75
C ASN A 808 6.08 -9.59 -3.00
N GLY A 809 6.38 -10.59 -3.84
CA GLY A 809 5.46 -11.68 -4.17
C GLY A 809 5.65 -12.96 -3.37
N GLY A 810 6.52 -12.98 -2.35
CA GLY A 810 6.83 -14.20 -1.61
C GLY A 810 5.59 -14.85 -0.98
N LEU A 811 5.46 -16.17 -1.09
CA LEU A 811 4.44 -16.96 -0.39
C LEU A 811 4.84 -17.23 1.07
N PHE A 812 6.11 -17.03 1.39
CA PHE A 812 6.66 -17.05 2.74
C PHE A 812 7.44 -15.75 2.99
N SER A 813 7.45 -15.28 4.23
CA SER A 813 8.41 -14.26 4.63
C SER A 813 9.84 -14.80 4.53
N ARG A 814 10.85 -13.93 4.53
CA ARG A 814 12.26 -14.37 4.58
C ARG A 814 12.59 -15.18 5.83
N SER A 815 11.95 -14.87 6.97
CA SER A 815 12.08 -15.67 8.20
C SER A 815 11.42 -17.05 8.09
N GLY A 816 10.47 -17.21 7.17
CA GLY A 816 9.81 -18.50 6.88
C GLY A 816 8.39 -18.59 7.37
N THR A 817 7.84 -17.49 7.87
CA THR A 817 6.44 -17.39 8.22
C THR A 817 5.60 -17.61 6.98
N TRP A 818 4.62 -18.49 7.07
CA TRP A 818 3.65 -18.71 6.02
C TRP A 818 2.79 -17.46 5.85
N ARG A 819 2.56 -17.06 4.60
CA ARG A 819 1.59 -16.00 4.29
C ARG A 819 0.23 -16.63 3.92
N PRO A 820 -0.86 -15.86 3.95
CA PRO A 820 -2.18 -16.32 3.48
C PRO A 820 -2.12 -17.02 2.11
N SER A 821 -1.25 -16.58 1.20
CA SER A 821 -1.05 -17.20 -0.11
C SER A 821 -0.54 -18.64 -0.06
N ALA A 822 0.39 -18.98 0.84
CA ALA A 822 0.83 -20.37 1.02
C ALA A 822 -0.29 -21.27 1.57
N HIS A 823 -1.09 -20.76 2.52
CA HIS A 823 -2.25 -21.48 3.05
C HIS A 823 -3.33 -21.69 1.98
N ALA A 824 -3.64 -20.64 1.20
CA ALA A 824 -4.63 -20.72 0.13
C ALA A 824 -4.26 -21.75 -0.94
N VAL A 825 -2.99 -21.79 -1.34
CA VAL A 825 -2.51 -22.80 -2.30
C VAL A 825 -2.55 -24.21 -1.70
N LYS A 826 -2.16 -24.38 -0.43
CA LYS A 826 -2.25 -25.69 0.27
C LYS A 826 -3.70 -26.19 0.30
N THR A 827 -4.66 -25.33 0.63
CA THR A 827 -6.10 -25.66 0.61
C THR A 827 -6.55 -26.06 -0.78
N MET A 828 -6.19 -25.27 -1.82
CA MET A 828 -6.55 -25.57 -3.20
C MET A 828 -6.00 -26.93 -3.64
N ILE A 829 -4.70 -27.20 -3.44
CA ILE A 829 -4.06 -28.47 -3.80
C ILE A 829 -4.69 -29.64 -3.04
N SER A 830 -5.07 -29.46 -1.78
CA SER A 830 -5.70 -30.52 -0.99
C SER A 830 -7.09 -30.90 -1.51
N LEU A 831 -7.87 -29.92 -1.96
CA LEU A 831 -9.22 -30.14 -2.50
C LEU A 831 -9.21 -30.56 -3.97
N LEU A 832 -8.20 -30.10 -4.71
CA LEU A 832 -8.04 -30.25 -6.14
C LEU A 832 -6.60 -30.67 -6.43
N PRO A 833 -6.18 -31.90 -6.11
CA PRO A 833 -4.78 -32.30 -6.27
C PRO A 833 -4.34 -32.39 -7.74
N GLU A 834 -5.24 -32.80 -8.64
CA GLU A 834 -4.97 -32.97 -10.07
C GLU A 834 -6.16 -32.47 -10.89
N PRO A 835 -6.48 -31.17 -10.82
CA PRO A 835 -7.79 -30.70 -11.24
C PRO A 835 -8.01 -30.84 -12.75
N LYS A 836 -9.22 -31.26 -13.10
CA LYS A 836 -9.77 -31.16 -14.45
C LYS A 836 -10.95 -30.20 -14.45
N PHE A 837 -10.89 -29.18 -15.29
CA PHE A 837 -12.03 -28.29 -15.55
C PHE A 837 -13.18 -29.09 -16.19
N LEU A 838 -14.40 -28.90 -15.68
CA LEU A 838 -15.60 -29.58 -16.17
C LEU A 838 -16.54 -28.61 -16.87
N ASP A 839 -16.91 -27.52 -16.19
CA ASP A 839 -17.83 -26.51 -16.73
C ASP A 839 -17.65 -25.16 -16.00
N ALA A 840 -18.23 -24.12 -16.59
CA ALA A 840 -18.41 -22.82 -15.96
C ALA A 840 -19.90 -22.64 -15.65
N ILE A 841 -20.24 -22.57 -14.36
CA ILE A 841 -21.61 -22.33 -13.88
C ILE A 841 -21.95 -20.84 -13.99
N SER A 842 -20.99 -19.97 -13.70
CA SER A 842 -21.08 -18.52 -13.87
C SER A 842 -19.74 -17.98 -14.35
N GLU A 843 -19.78 -17.04 -15.29
CA GLU A 843 -18.60 -16.57 -16.02
C GLU A 843 -18.52 -15.04 -16.10
N GLY A 844 -18.88 -14.36 -15.01
CA GLY A 844 -18.78 -12.90 -14.85
C GLY A 844 -20.11 -12.16 -14.76
N GLU A 845 -21.24 -12.86 -14.73
CA GLU A 845 -22.55 -12.25 -14.48
C GLU A 845 -22.57 -11.61 -13.08
N ASN A 846 -22.85 -10.31 -13.02
CA ASN A 846 -22.73 -9.51 -11.80
C ASN A 846 -21.35 -9.64 -11.14
N ASP A 847 -20.30 -9.84 -11.95
CA ASP A 847 -18.91 -10.03 -11.50
C ASP A 847 -18.69 -11.32 -10.68
N ASN A 848 -19.67 -12.24 -10.68
CA ASN A 848 -19.58 -13.56 -10.07
C ASN A 848 -18.96 -14.58 -11.02
N TYR A 849 -18.19 -15.50 -10.43
CA TYR A 849 -17.60 -16.63 -11.12
C TYR A 849 -17.84 -17.89 -10.32
N ALA A 850 -18.15 -18.98 -11.01
CA ALA A 850 -18.28 -20.29 -10.42
C ALA A 850 -17.82 -21.33 -11.44
N TYR A 851 -16.70 -21.99 -11.17
CA TYR A 851 -16.13 -23.03 -12.03
C TYR A 851 -16.18 -24.38 -11.32
N ARG A 852 -16.54 -25.43 -12.06
CA ARG A 852 -16.61 -26.80 -11.54
C ARG A 852 -15.42 -27.61 -12.00
N PHE A 853 -14.82 -28.33 -11.07
CA PHE A 853 -13.64 -29.15 -11.29
C PHE A 853 -13.86 -30.57 -10.78
N ALA A 854 -13.35 -31.55 -11.51
CA ALA A 854 -13.06 -32.86 -10.93
C ALA A 854 -11.74 -32.75 -10.14
N PRO A 855 -11.67 -33.28 -8.90
CA PRO A 855 -10.49 -33.15 -8.06
C PRO A 855 -9.28 -33.94 -8.57
N SER A 856 -9.51 -35.06 -9.26
CA SER A 856 -8.48 -35.81 -10.01
C SER A 856 -9.14 -36.55 -11.18
N PRO A 857 -8.45 -36.79 -12.32
CA PRO A 857 -8.99 -37.57 -13.43
C PRO A 857 -9.16 -39.06 -13.08
N SER A 858 -8.49 -39.52 -12.03
CA SER A 858 -8.48 -40.93 -11.59
C SER A 858 -9.36 -41.20 -10.36
N ALA A 859 -9.95 -40.18 -9.75
CA ALA A 859 -10.75 -40.30 -8.53
C ALA A 859 -12.26 -40.22 -8.83
N ASN A 860 -13.05 -41.13 -8.26
CA ASN A 860 -14.52 -41.07 -8.17
C ASN A 860 -15.02 -39.95 -7.22
N GLY A 861 -14.24 -38.88 -7.04
CA GLY A 861 -14.51 -37.82 -6.07
C GLY A 861 -15.63 -36.89 -6.53
N THR A 862 -16.47 -36.46 -5.60
CA THR A 862 -17.50 -35.45 -5.82
C THR A 862 -16.90 -34.18 -6.44
N PRO A 863 -17.45 -33.65 -7.55
CA PRO A 863 -16.96 -32.41 -8.14
C PRO A 863 -16.94 -31.25 -7.14
N VAL A 864 -15.92 -30.41 -7.25
CA VAL A 864 -15.74 -29.21 -6.42
C VAL A 864 -16.05 -27.98 -7.26
N ILE A 865 -16.91 -27.11 -6.75
CA ILE A 865 -17.21 -25.81 -7.34
C ILE A 865 -16.40 -24.76 -6.59
N MET A 866 -15.57 -24.01 -7.30
CA MET A 866 -14.91 -22.82 -6.76
C MET A 866 -15.73 -21.59 -7.16
N ALA A 867 -16.17 -20.79 -6.19
CA ALA A 867 -17.03 -19.63 -6.42
C ALA A 867 -16.49 -18.36 -5.74
N TRP A 868 -16.61 -17.22 -6.42
CA TRP A 868 -16.13 -15.92 -5.95
C TRP A 868 -16.81 -14.76 -6.68
N ASN A 869 -16.69 -13.55 -6.14
CA ASN A 869 -17.02 -12.29 -6.83
C ASN A 869 -15.76 -11.44 -6.91
N ILE A 870 -15.45 -10.87 -8.08
CA ILE A 870 -14.15 -10.20 -8.25
C ILE A 870 -14.08 -8.77 -7.70
N LYS A 871 -15.22 -8.17 -7.34
CA LYS A 871 -15.32 -6.77 -6.89
C LYS A 871 -15.50 -6.60 -5.40
N GLY A 872 -16.24 -7.49 -4.75
CA GLY A 872 -16.56 -7.35 -3.33
C GLY A 872 -17.55 -8.39 -2.85
N PRO A 873 -18.05 -8.27 -1.60
CA PRO A 873 -19.06 -9.16 -1.06
C PRO A 873 -20.32 -9.17 -1.94
N ALA A 874 -20.78 -10.37 -2.29
CA ALA A 874 -21.96 -10.62 -3.10
C ALA A 874 -22.63 -11.93 -2.66
N THR A 875 -23.81 -12.22 -3.21
CA THR A 875 -24.50 -13.50 -3.03
C THR A 875 -24.45 -14.27 -4.34
N ALA A 876 -23.91 -15.48 -4.31
CA ALA A 876 -23.95 -16.41 -5.43
C ALA A 876 -25.11 -17.39 -5.26
N ARG A 877 -25.81 -17.67 -6.35
CA ARG A 877 -26.86 -18.70 -6.44
C ARG A 877 -26.42 -19.76 -7.43
N ILE A 878 -26.10 -20.95 -6.94
CA ILE A 878 -25.41 -22.00 -7.67
C ILE A 878 -26.30 -23.25 -7.75
N PRO A 879 -26.59 -23.82 -8.93
CA PRO A 879 -27.26 -25.11 -9.03
C PRO A 879 -26.47 -26.19 -8.28
N PHE A 880 -27.13 -26.89 -7.36
CA PHE A 880 -26.45 -27.83 -6.48
C PHE A 880 -27.32 -29.07 -6.20
N PRO A 881 -26.91 -30.26 -6.68
CA PRO A 881 -27.79 -31.44 -6.71
C PRO A 881 -27.77 -32.29 -5.43
N TYR A 882 -26.92 -31.95 -4.45
CA TYR A 882 -26.76 -32.74 -3.21
C TYR A 882 -27.57 -32.12 -2.06
N PRO A 883 -28.09 -32.91 -1.11
CA PRO A 883 -28.92 -32.39 -0.01
C PRO A 883 -28.16 -31.50 0.98
N GLN A 884 -26.83 -31.49 0.94
CA GLN A 884 -25.98 -30.67 1.79
C GLN A 884 -24.69 -30.33 1.04
N ALA A 885 -24.19 -29.11 1.24
CA ALA A 885 -22.90 -28.67 0.74
C ALA A 885 -21.92 -28.49 1.89
N VAL A 886 -20.68 -28.95 1.70
CA VAL A 886 -19.52 -28.55 2.50
C VAL A 886 -18.87 -27.36 1.80
N VAL A 887 -18.85 -26.21 2.46
CA VAL A 887 -18.21 -24.99 1.99
C VAL A 887 -16.88 -24.84 2.73
N THR A 888 -15.77 -24.79 2.00
CA THR A 888 -14.42 -24.56 2.52
C THR A 888 -13.94 -23.20 2.04
N ASP A 889 -13.59 -22.28 2.94
CA ASP A 889 -12.97 -21.02 2.57
C ASP A 889 -11.51 -21.23 2.08
N MET A 890 -10.91 -20.20 1.46
CA MET A 890 -9.57 -20.34 0.90
C MET A 890 -8.49 -20.71 1.94
N LEU A 891 -8.69 -20.39 3.22
CA LEU A 891 -7.71 -20.70 4.29
C LEU A 891 -7.99 -22.05 4.97
N GLY A 892 -9.02 -22.79 4.52
CA GLY A 892 -9.34 -24.14 4.96
C GLY A 892 -10.43 -24.23 6.03
N GLY A 893 -11.04 -23.11 6.42
CA GLY A 893 -12.19 -23.11 7.32
C GLY A 893 -13.41 -23.73 6.66
N LYS A 894 -14.11 -24.62 7.37
CA LYS A 894 -15.23 -25.40 6.83
C LYS A 894 -16.56 -25.03 7.48
N SER A 895 -17.62 -24.99 6.69
CA SER A 895 -19.01 -24.90 7.13
C SER A 895 -19.90 -25.80 6.28
N THR A 896 -21.13 -26.04 6.73
CA THR A 896 -22.13 -26.80 5.98
C THR A 896 -23.36 -25.95 5.69
N VAL A 897 -23.87 -26.03 4.47
CA VAL A 897 -25.04 -25.26 4.01
C VAL A 897 -25.98 -26.20 3.26
N ALA A 898 -27.28 -26.13 3.55
CA ALA A 898 -28.29 -26.90 2.81
C ALA A 898 -28.78 -26.07 1.60
N PRO A 899 -28.91 -26.67 0.40
CA PRO A 899 -29.53 -25.97 -0.73
C PRO A 899 -31.06 -25.89 -0.56
N GLU A 900 -31.65 -24.87 -1.16
CA GLU A 900 -33.09 -24.65 -1.20
C GLU A 900 -33.56 -24.70 -2.66
N GLY A 901 -34.57 -25.53 -2.96
CA GLY A 901 -35.12 -25.66 -4.31
C GLY A 901 -34.12 -26.14 -5.37
N GLY A 902 -33.09 -26.91 -5.00
CA GLY A 902 -32.03 -27.37 -5.91
C GLY A 902 -30.91 -26.35 -6.16
N PHE A 903 -30.90 -25.23 -5.42
CA PHE A 903 -29.87 -24.20 -5.51
C PHE A 903 -29.22 -23.94 -4.16
N LEU A 904 -27.91 -23.75 -4.17
CA LEU A 904 -27.15 -23.25 -3.05
C LEU A 904 -27.01 -21.74 -3.16
N THR A 905 -27.54 -21.00 -2.18
CA THR A 905 -27.40 -19.55 -2.09
C THR A 905 -26.44 -19.24 -0.95
N LEU A 906 -25.29 -18.63 -1.24
CA LEU A 906 -24.27 -18.32 -0.23
C LEU A 906 -23.56 -16.99 -0.49
N PRO A 907 -23.03 -16.34 0.56
CA PRO A 907 -22.14 -15.20 0.40
C PRO A 907 -20.85 -15.65 -0.29
N VAL A 908 -20.40 -14.84 -1.24
CA VAL A 908 -19.11 -14.94 -1.91
C VAL A 908 -18.47 -13.56 -1.95
N GLY A 909 -17.18 -13.48 -2.19
CA GLY A 909 -16.49 -12.22 -2.42
C GLY A 909 -15.15 -12.47 -3.11
N PRO A 910 -14.20 -11.53 -3.06
CA PRO A 910 -12.91 -11.70 -3.72
C PRO A 910 -12.12 -12.90 -3.21
N LEU A 911 -12.32 -13.30 -1.95
CA LEU A 911 -11.72 -14.48 -1.34
C LEU A 911 -12.60 -15.70 -1.70
N PRO A 912 -12.11 -16.61 -2.56
CA PRO A 912 -12.94 -17.68 -3.09
C PRO A 912 -13.31 -18.72 -2.02
N VAL A 913 -14.43 -19.38 -2.26
CA VAL A 913 -14.87 -20.56 -1.51
C VAL A 913 -14.92 -21.78 -2.41
N TYR A 914 -14.72 -22.96 -1.82
CA TYR A 914 -14.83 -24.26 -2.47
C TYR A 914 -16.04 -24.99 -1.92
N ILE A 915 -16.87 -25.52 -2.81
CA ILE A 915 -18.17 -26.12 -2.48
C ILE A 915 -18.17 -27.54 -3.04
N ALA A 916 -18.40 -28.52 -2.17
CA ALA A 916 -18.51 -29.93 -2.56
C ALA A 916 -19.73 -30.57 -1.88
N GLY A 917 -20.29 -31.60 -2.50
CA GLY A 917 -21.26 -32.47 -1.82
C GLY A 917 -20.56 -33.28 -0.72
N PRO A 918 -21.32 -33.95 0.18
CA PRO A 918 -20.73 -34.88 1.13
C PRO A 918 -19.91 -35.94 0.37
N ALA A 919 -18.78 -36.35 0.94
CA ALA A 919 -18.03 -37.49 0.43
C ALA A 919 -18.94 -38.72 0.53
N LEU A 920 -19.16 -39.41 -0.59
CA LEU A 920 -19.85 -40.70 -0.63
C LEU A 920 -18.91 -41.82 -0.20
#